data_AF-A0A964H0L0-F1
#
_entry.id   AF-A0A964H0L0-F1
#
_cell.length_a   1.000
_cell.length_b   1.000
_cell.length_c   1.000
_cell.angle_alpha   90.00
_cell.angle_beta   90.00
_cell.angle_gamma   90.00
#
_symmetry.space_group_name_H-M   'P 1'
#
loop_
_entity.id
_entity.type
_entity.pdbx_description
1 polymer ?
#
loop_
_entity_poly.entity_id
_entity_poly.type
_entity_poly.pdbx_seq_one_letter_code
_entity_poly.pdbx_strand_id
1 'polypeptide(L)'
;MRQDRFTEQAQEVLQASQQLVRESRHAQWDVEHVLFALVRIKDGLARDVLAKMGVDVEALARRIKQTLEKAARLEYDVVQIYTTPRIVRMLEAANAEAERLQDEYVGVEHVLIAIADEREGEAARILAEFQITKERIYRALREVRGSARVDSPTAESRYRSLEKYSRDLTALAREGKIDPVIGRDGEVARVMQVLNRRTKNNPVLIGEAGVGKTAIVEGLAQRIVTDDVPERLRDRRVLALDMGALLAGSKFRGEFEERLQAVMKEVKESAGEVILFIDELHQVVGAGGAEGAIDASNMMKPALARGELHVIGATTLDEYRENIEEDPALERRFSPVFVDEPSEEDAIAILRGLRSRYEEHHGVRISDEAIEAAVHLSTRYVTERNLPDKAIDLIDEAASRHVIEAESLSPELRDLKRRLDDASARVDAAAAREDFAEAARIKQEVLALQSEYQPLRDSWAAEKGLSDQIGEADIAALIAQMTGIPVDRMLEGEGEKLLHMEAALHQRVIGQDRAIEVLSDAIRRARSGLKDPRRPIGSFIFVGPTGVGKTYLAKALAEYLFDDADALIRLDMSEYQERHTVSRLVGAPPGYVGYDEAGELTEAVRRRPYRVILFDEIEKAHPDVFNTLLQVMDDGRLTDTHGRTVDFRNTVIIMTSNLGTGEKSTPIGFTRAQSEAEADDLRKTVEKALRRAFRPEFLNRVDDVVVFEPLTEPEIANIARLEIDEVRERLAERRIDFTVSDAALSALVKEGYDPDFGARPLRRTIERRVENPLAKRVLLAEVEAGDCIDVDVDEHGDFTFTRRPGGAMFGESAPEDAEVAEAAV
;
A
#
# COMPACT_ATOMS: atom_id res chain seq x y z
N MET A 1 7.97 -46.49 37.88
CA MET A 1 6.78 -45.87 37.22
C MET A 1 6.95 -45.95 35.72
N ARG A 2 5.86 -46.12 34.94
CA ARG A 2 5.92 -46.06 33.47
C ARG A 2 6.07 -44.60 33.04
N GLN A 3 7.02 -44.29 32.15
CA GLN A 3 7.22 -42.93 31.62
C GLN A 3 5.99 -42.42 30.86
N ASP A 4 5.21 -43.32 30.30
CA ASP A 4 4.00 -43.03 29.49
C ASP A 4 2.84 -42.37 30.27
N ARG A 5 2.93 -42.26 31.60
CA ARG A 5 1.94 -41.54 32.44
C ARG A 5 2.25 -40.06 32.65
N PHE A 6 3.37 -39.54 32.17
CA PHE A 6 3.75 -38.14 32.32
C PHE A 6 3.37 -37.33 31.06
N THR A 7 3.05 -36.04 31.22
CA THR A 7 2.91 -35.12 30.09
C THR A 7 4.24 -34.91 29.37
N GLU A 8 4.21 -34.39 28.15
CA GLU A 8 5.42 -34.10 27.38
C GLU A 8 6.33 -33.11 28.10
N GLN A 9 5.81 -32.03 28.70
CA GLN A 9 6.63 -31.10 29.48
C GLN A 9 7.19 -31.79 30.74
N ALA A 10 6.41 -32.61 31.44
CA ALA A 10 6.92 -33.32 32.61
C ALA A 10 8.00 -34.34 32.24
N GLN A 11 7.88 -35.01 31.09
CA GLN A 11 8.93 -35.89 30.56
C GLN A 11 10.19 -35.08 30.21
N GLU A 12 10.05 -33.94 29.56
CA GLU A 12 11.15 -33.03 29.24
C GLU A 12 11.88 -32.56 30.51
N VAL A 13 11.15 -32.14 31.55
CA VAL A 13 11.70 -31.76 32.86
C VAL A 13 12.53 -32.89 33.45
N LEU A 14 12.00 -34.11 33.47
CA LEU A 14 12.68 -35.25 34.07
C LEU A 14 13.95 -35.60 33.27
N GLN A 15 13.89 -35.59 31.94
CA GLN A 15 15.05 -35.81 31.08
C GLN A 15 16.11 -34.70 31.27
N ALA A 16 15.70 -33.43 31.26
CA ALA A 16 16.58 -32.29 31.49
C ALA A 16 17.26 -32.35 32.87
N SER A 17 16.54 -32.79 33.90
CA SER A 17 17.10 -32.94 35.24
C SER A 17 18.14 -34.07 35.32
N GLN A 18 17.98 -35.16 34.57
CA GLN A 18 18.98 -36.23 34.47
C GLN A 18 20.21 -35.78 33.68
N GLN A 19 20.00 -34.99 32.63
CA GLN A 19 21.09 -34.39 31.88
C GLN A 19 21.89 -33.41 32.74
N LEU A 20 21.21 -32.62 33.59
CA LEU A 20 21.85 -31.72 34.54
C LEU A 20 22.76 -32.45 35.54
N VAL A 21 22.38 -33.64 36.00
CA VAL A 21 23.21 -34.49 36.87
C VAL A 21 24.54 -34.84 36.17
N ARG A 22 24.49 -35.17 34.88
CA ARG A 22 25.68 -35.47 34.07
C ARG A 22 26.55 -34.22 33.87
N GLU A 23 25.93 -33.09 33.49
CA GLU A 23 26.62 -31.81 33.28
C GLU A 23 27.30 -31.31 34.56
N SER A 24 26.63 -31.46 35.71
CA SER A 24 27.15 -31.02 37.01
C SER A 24 28.10 -32.04 37.66
N ARG A 25 28.30 -33.20 37.02
CA ARG A 25 29.09 -34.34 37.52
C ARG A 25 28.65 -34.82 38.90
N HIS A 26 27.35 -34.84 39.15
CA HIS A 26 26.79 -35.38 40.39
C HIS A 26 26.56 -36.89 40.27
N ALA A 27 26.80 -37.64 41.34
CA ALA A 27 26.56 -39.09 41.35
C ALA A 27 25.08 -39.45 41.53
N GLN A 28 24.31 -38.57 42.19
CA GLN A 28 22.96 -38.82 42.62
C GLN A 28 21.97 -37.85 41.97
N TRP A 29 20.88 -38.39 41.45
CA TRP A 29 19.73 -37.59 41.01
C TRP A 29 18.84 -37.31 42.22
N ASP A 30 18.75 -36.04 42.58
CA ASP A 30 17.98 -35.53 43.73
C ASP A 30 16.98 -34.41 43.32
N VAL A 31 16.03 -34.10 44.20
CA VAL A 31 14.89 -33.20 43.94
C VAL A 31 15.31 -31.80 43.48
N GLU A 32 16.46 -31.30 43.96
CA GLU A 32 17.02 -30.00 43.57
C GLU A 32 17.31 -29.93 42.05
N HIS A 33 17.65 -31.05 41.42
CA HIS A 33 17.87 -31.12 39.97
C HIS A 33 16.57 -30.99 39.19
N VAL A 34 15.50 -31.62 39.70
CA VAL A 34 14.16 -31.53 39.10
C VAL A 34 13.62 -30.12 39.27
N LEU A 35 13.76 -29.53 40.46
CA LEU A 35 13.37 -28.14 40.72
C LEU A 35 14.13 -27.16 39.82
N PHE A 36 15.43 -27.36 39.60
CA PHE A 36 16.20 -26.51 38.68
C PHE A 36 15.74 -26.67 37.22
N ALA A 37 15.48 -27.90 36.78
CA ALA A 37 14.97 -28.14 35.43
C ALA A 37 13.60 -27.47 35.22
N LEU A 38 12.70 -27.57 36.19
CA LEU A 38 11.37 -26.94 36.17
C LEU A 38 11.43 -25.43 35.94
N VAL A 39 12.31 -24.72 36.66
CA VAL A 39 12.41 -23.26 36.55
C VAL A 39 13.23 -22.80 35.34
N ARG A 40 13.95 -23.70 34.67
CA ARG A 40 14.82 -23.38 33.53
C ARG A 40 14.12 -23.51 32.19
N ILE A 41 13.13 -24.41 32.06
CA ILE A 41 12.34 -24.56 30.83
C ILE A 41 11.67 -23.23 30.50
N LYS A 42 12.00 -22.65 29.34
CA LYS A 42 11.36 -21.43 28.84
C LYS A 42 9.91 -21.76 28.45
N ASP A 43 8.99 -20.85 28.71
CA ASP A 43 7.55 -21.01 28.44
C ASP A 43 6.88 -22.24 29.09
N GLY A 44 7.47 -22.73 30.19
CA GLY A 44 6.96 -23.86 30.97
C GLY A 44 5.96 -23.45 32.04
N LEU A 45 4.96 -24.30 32.30
CA LEU A 45 3.88 -24.07 33.28
C LEU A 45 4.40 -23.72 34.70
N ALA A 46 5.51 -24.32 35.12
CA ALA A 46 6.09 -24.02 36.43
C ALA A 46 6.53 -22.55 36.57
N ARG A 47 7.13 -21.95 35.53
CA ARG A 47 7.55 -20.53 35.57
C ARG A 47 6.35 -19.62 35.59
N ASP A 48 5.32 -19.95 34.83
CA ASP A 48 4.04 -19.25 34.78
C ASP A 48 3.36 -19.18 36.16
N VAL A 49 3.26 -20.32 36.85
CA VAL A 49 2.70 -20.40 38.20
C VAL A 49 3.53 -19.58 39.19
N LEU A 50 4.87 -19.68 39.13
CA LEU A 50 5.77 -18.93 40.01
C LEU A 50 5.71 -17.41 39.75
N ALA A 51 5.68 -16.99 38.49
CA ALA A 51 5.54 -15.59 38.11
C ALA A 51 4.20 -15.01 38.61
N LYS A 52 3.11 -15.77 38.51
CA LYS A 52 1.79 -15.35 39.04
C LYS A 52 1.79 -15.18 40.56
N MET A 53 2.63 -15.94 41.26
CA MET A 53 2.84 -15.76 42.69
C MET A 53 3.69 -14.52 43.05
N GLY A 54 4.21 -13.78 42.05
CA GLY A 54 5.10 -12.64 42.25
C GLY A 54 6.53 -13.05 42.61
N VAL A 55 6.95 -14.28 42.27
CA VAL A 55 8.30 -14.78 42.53
C VAL A 55 9.22 -14.38 41.38
N ASP A 56 10.38 -13.80 41.71
CA ASP A 56 11.46 -13.63 40.74
C ASP A 56 12.07 -15.01 40.41
N VAL A 57 11.63 -15.57 39.29
CA VAL A 57 12.02 -16.90 38.81
C VAL A 57 13.52 -16.95 38.47
N GLU A 58 14.12 -15.84 38.04
CA GLU A 58 15.55 -15.82 37.75
C GLU A 58 16.39 -15.83 39.03
N ALA A 59 15.97 -15.07 40.05
CA ALA A 59 16.60 -15.11 41.36
C ALA A 59 16.47 -16.51 41.99
N LEU A 60 15.30 -17.14 41.86
CA LEU A 60 15.07 -18.51 42.32
C LEU A 60 16.01 -19.50 41.60
N ALA A 61 16.08 -19.44 40.26
CA ALA A 61 16.96 -20.30 39.48
C ALA A 61 18.44 -20.11 39.86
N ARG A 62 18.91 -18.86 40.04
CA ARG A 62 20.26 -18.57 40.52
C ARG A 62 20.54 -19.19 41.89
N ARG A 63 19.59 -19.10 42.83
CA ARG A 63 19.72 -19.67 44.18
C ARG A 63 19.80 -21.19 44.18
N ILE A 64 18.98 -21.86 43.36
CA ILE A 64 19.01 -23.31 43.19
C ILE A 64 20.34 -23.74 42.56
N LYS A 65 20.80 -23.04 41.52
CA LYS A 65 22.08 -23.32 40.86
C LYS A 65 23.25 -23.24 41.83
N GLN A 66 23.33 -22.19 42.67
CA GLN A 66 24.37 -22.05 43.69
C GLN A 66 24.38 -23.22 44.68
N THR A 67 23.22 -23.82 44.95
CA THR A 67 23.10 -24.96 45.86
C THR A 67 23.60 -26.23 45.20
N LEU A 68 23.23 -26.45 43.93
CA LEU A 68 23.77 -27.55 43.12
C LEU A 68 25.29 -27.43 42.93
N GLU A 69 25.82 -26.23 42.73
CA GLU A 69 27.26 -26.02 42.55
C GLU A 69 28.09 -26.36 43.79
N LYS A 70 27.50 -26.28 44.99
CA LYS A 70 28.12 -26.64 46.28
C LYS A 70 28.11 -28.15 46.55
N ALA A 71 27.33 -28.93 45.80
CA ALA A 71 27.28 -30.37 45.96
C ALA A 71 28.61 -31.02 45.50
N ALA A 72 28.92 -32.19 46.08
CA ALA A 72 30.13 -32.92 45.74
C ALA A 72 30.09 -33.40 44.27
N ARG A 73 31.17 -33.11 43.53
CA ARG A 73 31.31 -33.47 42.11
C ARG A 73 32.27 -34.64 41.95
N LEU A 74 32.01 -35.52 41.00
CA LEU A 74 32.91 -36.59 40.61
C LEU A 74 34.05 -36.03 39.73
N GLU A 75 35.26 -36.57 39.88
CA GLU A 75 36.40 -36.19 39.04
C GLU A 75 36.28 -36.72 37.61
N TYR A 76 35.53 -37.82 37.45
CA TYR A 76 35.28 -38.53 36.19
C TYR A 76 33.81 -38.38 35.75
N ASP A 77 33.56 -38.68 34.47
CA ASP A 77 32.23 -38.56 33.89
C ASP A 77 31.24 -39.58 34.48
N VAL A 78 29.99 -39.16 34.62
CA VAL A 78 28.92 -39.94 35.26
C VAL A 78 28.44 -41.04 34.31
N VAL A 79 28.92 -42.27 34.51
CA VAL A 79 28.51 -43.45 33.70
C VAL A 79 27.13 -43.96 34.12
N GLN A 80 26.81 -43.92 35.41
CA GLN A 80 25.54 -44.38 35.97
C GLN A 80 24.97 -43.35 36.93
N ILE A 81 23.69 -43.00 36.74
CA ILE A 81 22.94 -42.09 37.61
C ILE A 81 22.25 -42.92 38.70
N TYR A 82 22.48 -42.57 39.97
CA TYR A 82 21.79 -43.21 41.10
C TYR A 82 20.58 -42.37 41.53
N THR A 83 19.38 -42.95 41.49
CA THR A 83 18.15 -42.30 41.96
C THR A 83 18.12 -42.30 43.49
N THR A 84 17.88 -41.13 44.10
CA THR A 84 17.71 -41.02 45.55
C THR A 84 16.30 -41.45 45.99
N PRO A 85 16.13 -41.91 47.25
CA PRO A 85 14.79 -42.16 47.81
C PRO A 85 13.88 -40.93 47.83
N ARG A 86 14.46 -39.72 47.87
CA ARG A 86 13.73 -38.44 47.82
C ARG A 86 13.00 -38.26 46.49
N ILE A 87 13.67 -38.50 45.37
CA ILE A 87 13.02 -38.45 44.05
C ILE A 87 11.89 -39.47 43.94
N VAL A 88 12.09 -40.69 44.43
CA VAL A 88 11.04 -41.72 44.38
C VAL A 88 9.80 -41.25 45.13
N ARG A 89 9.97 -40.72 46.36
CA ARG A 89 8.87 -40.15 47.16
C ARG A 89 8.20 -38.95 46.46
N MET A 90 8.98 -38.07 45.84
CA MET A 90 8.46 -36.91 45.10
C MET A 90 7.61 -37.34 43.90
N LEU A 91 8.07 -38.33 43.12
CA LEU A 91 7.29 -38.84 41.98
C LEU A 91 6.01 -39.57 42.44
N GLU A 92 6.07 -40.29 43.57
CA GLU A 92 4.89 -40.94 44.15
C GLU A 92 3.88 -39.90 44.63
N ALA A 93 4.34 -38.83 45.28
CA ALA A 93 3.52 -37.70 45.69
C ALA A 93 2.90 -36.97 44.49
N ALA A 94 3.67 -36.77 43.40
CA ALA A 94 3.15 -36.16 42.17
C ALA A 94 2.04 -37.02 41.54
N ASN A 95 2.20 -38.34 41.50
CA ASN A 95 1.15 -39.25 41.02
C ASN A 95 -0.09 -39.21 41.93
N ALA A 96 0.09 -39.17 43.26
CA ALA A 96 -1.02 -39.05 44.20
C ALA A 96 -1.78 -37.71 44.05
N GLU A 97 -1.07 -36.62 43.76
CA GLU A 97 -1.69 -35.32 43.47
C GLU A 97 -2.47 -35.33 42.17
N ALA A 98 -1.97 -35.96 41.11
CA ALA A 98 -2.71 -36.14 39.85
C ALA A 98 -4.01 -36.94 40.07
N GLU A 99 -3.94 -38.03 40.83
CA GLU A 99 -5.14 -38.81 41.19
C GLU A 99 -6.13 -38.00 42.05
N ARG A 100 -5.63 -37.17 42.97
CA ARG A 100 -6.46 -36.28 43.81
C ARG A 100 -7.17 -35.20 42.99
N LEU A 101 -6.51 -34.67 41.95
CA LEU A 101 -7.07 -33.70 41.02
C LEU A 101 -7.89 -34.35 39.89
N GLN A 102 -7.99 -35.69 39.89
CA GLN A 102 -8.69 -36.48 38.87
C GLN A 102 -8.13 -36.29 37.45
N ASP A 103 -6.81 -36.18 37.37
CA ASP A 103 -6.05 -36.05 36.13
C ASP A 103 -5.54 -37.41 35.64
N GLU A 104 -5.54 -37.63 34.33
CA GLU A 104 -5.14 -38.91 33.72
C GLU A 104 -3.60 -39.04 33.66
N TYR A 105 -2.92 -37.92 33.38
CA TYR A 105 -1.47 -37.80 33.29
C TYR A 105 -0.86 -36.95 34.41
N VAL A 106 0.39 -37.25 34.78
CA VAL A 106 1.17 -36.48 35.74
C VAL A 106 1.88 -35.33 35.01
N GLY A 107 1.28 -34.14 35.09
CA GLY A 107 1.86 -32.87 34.62
C GLY A 107 2.90 -32.23 35.55
N VAL A 108 3.53 -31.17 35.06
CA VAL A 108 4.51 -30.31 35.73
C VAL A 108 3.96 -29.69 37.00
N GLU A 109 2.67 -29.36 37.03
CA GLU A 109 2.03 -28.81 38.22
C GLU A 109 2.02 -29.79 39.39
N HIS A 110 1.84 -31.07 39.12
CA HIS A 110 1.84 -32.12 40.15
C HIS A 110 3.24 -32.31 40.71
N VAL A 111 4.26 -32.27 39.84
CA VAL A 111 5.67 -32.33 40.25
C VAL A 111 6.01 -31.11 41.11
N LEU A 112 5.61 -29.90 40.71
CA LEU A 112 5.85 -28.68 41.48
C LEU A 112 5.17 -28.72 42.86
N ILE A 113 3.92 -29.18 42.93
CA ILE A 113 3.19 -29.38 44.19
C ILE A 113 3.92 -30.40 45.07
N ALA A 114 4.36 -31.53 44.50
CA ALA A 114 5.06 -32.57 45.25
C ALA A 114 6.39 -32.08 45.83
N ILE A 115 7.13 -31.25 45.09
CA ILE A 115 8.38 -30.63 45.59
C ILE A 115 8.07 -29.64 46.72
N ALA A 116 7.00 -28.85 46.59
CA ALA A 116 6.59 -27.90 47.64
C ALA A 116 6.06 -28.57 48.92
N ASP A 117 5.59 -29.81 48.84
CA ASP A 117 5.15 -30.62 49.99
C ASP A 117 6.31 -31.35 50.68
N GLU A 118 7.50 -31.38 50.05
CA GLU A 118 8.69 -31.96 50.65
C GLU A 118 9.17 -31.14 51.86
N ARG A 119 9.43 -31.79 52.99
CA ARG A 119 9.90 -31.15 54.23
C ARG A 119 11.40 -31.30 54.47
N GLU A 120 12.08 -32.08 53.63
CA GLU A 120 13.49 -32.45 53.75
C GLU A 120 14.30 -31.89 52.58
N GLY A 121 15.58 -31.59 52.81
CA GLY A 121 16.53 -31.17 51.78
C GLY A 121 16.59 -29.67 51.50
N GLU A 122 17.37 -29.28 50.49
CA GLU A 122 17.62 -27.88 50.17
C GLU A 122 16.51 -27.29 49.31
N ALA A 123 15.84 -28.10 48.47
CA ALA A 123 14.68 -27.66 47.69
C ALA A 123 13.59 -27.04 48.58
N ALA A 124 13.23 -27.71 49.69
CA ALA A 124 12.26 -27.22 50.66
C ALA A 124 12.66 -25.88 51.30
N ARG A 125 13.96 -25.72 51.64
CA ARG A 125 14.48 -24.47 52.23
C ARG A 125 14.44 -23.31 51.25
N ILE A 126 14.83 -23.56 50.00
CA ILE A 126 14.81 -22.54 48.95
C ILE A 126 13.37 -22.12 48.66
N LEU A 127 12.44 -23.06 48.52
CA LEU A 127 11.02 -22.71 48.31
C LEU A 127 10.46 -21.88 49.47
N ALA A 128 10.81 -22.20 50.72
CA ALA A 128 10.42 -21.40 51.88
C ALA A 128 11.02 -19.98 51.87
N GLU A 129 12.28 -19.81 51.43
CA GLU A 129 12.96 -18.52 51.31
C GLU A 129 12.24 -17.58 50.33
N PHE A 130 11.70 -18.14 49.23
CA PHE A 130 10.89 -17.43 48.25
C PHE A 130 9.38 -17.43 48.57
N GLN A 131 8.99 -17.89 49.77
CA GLN A 131 7.60 -17.99 50.22
C GLN A 131 6.70 -18.82 49.30
N ILE A 132 7.25 -19.83 48.62
CA ILE A 132 6.52 -20.75 47.76
C ILE A 132 5.95 -21.87 48.63
N THR A 133 4.62 -21.86 48.81
CA THR A 133 3.91 -22.90 49.57
C THR A 133 2.88 -23.62 48.71
N LYS A 134 2.49 -24.82 49.12
CA LYS A 134 1.47 -25.65 48.47
C LYS A 134 0.16 -24.88 48.25
N GLU A 135 -0.27 -24.08 49.23
CA GLU A 135 -1.50 -23.28 49.15
C GLU A 135 -1.41 -22.17 48.10
N ARG A 136 -0.26 -21.49 48.02
CA ARG A 136 -0.04 -20.44 47.01
C ARG A 136 0.04 -21.03 45.61
N ILE A 137 0.67 -22.21 45.46
CA ILE A 137 0.71 -22.94 44.20
C ILE A 137 -0.71 -23.30 43.75
N TYR A 138 -1.57 -23.83 44.63
CA TYR A 138 -2.97 -24.09 44.24
C TYR A 138 -3.74 -22.83 43.84
N ARG A 139 -3.52 -21.70 44.54
CA ARG A 139 -4.16 -20.43 44.16
C ARG A 139 -3.72 -19.98 42.77
N ALA A 140 -2.41 -20.01 42.51
CA ALA A 140 -1.87 -19.64 41.20
C ALA A 140 -2.29 -20.62 40.10
N LEU A 141 -2.32 -21.93 40.38
CA LEU A 141 -2.83 -22.94 39.44
C LEU A 141 -4.31 -22.74 39.13
N ARG A 142 -5.13 -22.34 40.09
CA ARG A 142 -6.53 -22.01 39.82
C ARG A 142 -6.68 -20.88 38.80
N GLU A 143 -5.74 -19.95 38.77
CA GLU A 143 -5.74 -18.83 37.82
C GLU A 143 -5.11 -19.21 36.47
N VAL A 144 -4.07 -20.05 36.46
CA VAL A 144 -3.33 -20.45 35.24
C VAL A 144 -3.98 -21.62 34.50
N ARG A 145 -4.46 -22.64 35.23
CA ARG A 145 -5.08 -23.87 34.71
C ARG A 145 -6.61 -23.81 34.72
N GLY A 146 -7.22 -22.96 35.55
CA GLY A 146 -8.67 -22.87 35.67
C GLY A 146 -9.29 -24.20 36.10
N SER A 147 -10.31 -24.67 35.36
CA SER A 147 -10.96 -25.97 35.54
C SER A 147 -10.47 -27.06 34.58
N ALA A 148 -9.40 -26.81 33.82
CA ALA A 148 -8.89 -27.77 32.86
C ALA A 148 -8.32 -29.02 33.58
N ARG A 149 -8.42 -30.19 32.94
CA ARG A 149 -7.80 -31.44 33.40
C ARG A 149 -6.64 -31.82 32.52
N VAL A 150 -5.70 -32.60 33.06
CA VAL A 150 -4.58 -33.18 32.31
C VAL A 150 -5.05 -34.51 31.71
N ASP A 151 -5.78 -34.41 30.61
CA ASP A 151 -6.40 -35.53 29.89
C ASP A 151 -5.58 -36.02 28.68
N SER A 152 -4.47 -35.34 28.39
CA SER A 152 -3.62 -35.60 27.23
C SER A 152 -2.16 -35.29 27.52
N PRO A 153 -1.20 -35.92 26.82
CA PRO A 153 0.23 -35.64 27.00
C PRO A 153 0.61 -34.17 26.77
N THR A 154 -0.16 -33.43 25.97
CA THR A 154 0.10 -32.03 25.60
C THR A 154 -0.80 -31.02 26.35
N ALA A 155 -1.59 -31.46 27.35
CA ALA A 155 -2.63 -30.64 27.97
C ALA A 155 -2.15 -29.27 28.49
N GLU A 156 -0.91 -29.19 28.96
CA GLU A 156 -0.31 -27.96 29.51
C GLU A 156 -0.09 -26.87 28.45
N SER A 157 0.08 -27.25 27.18
CA SER A 157 0.23 -26.31 26.06
C SER A 157 -1.04 -25.50 25.80
N ARG A 158 -2.20 -26.03 26.21
CA ARG A 158 -3.52 -25.41 26.01
C ARG A 158 -3.83 -24.33 27.06
N TYR A 159 -3.06 -24.22 28.13
CA TYR A 159 -3.29 -23.24 29.19
C TYR A 159 -2.95 -21.81 28.72
N ARG A 160 -3.86 -20.87 29.02
CA ARG A 160 -3.76 -19.44 28.64
C ARG A 160 -3.43 -19.24 27.17
N SER A 161 -4.09 -20.01 26.32
CA SER A 161 -3.89 -19.95 24.86
C SER A 161 -4.30 -18.59 24.31
N LEU A 162 -5.33 -17.98 24.92
CA LEU A 162 -5.77 -16.64 24.58
C LEU A 162 -4.67 -15.60 24.81
N GLU A 163 -3.94 -15.63 25.94
CA GLU A 163 -2.83 -14.70 26.19
C GLU A 163 -1.64 -14.91 25.23
N LYS A 164 -1.40 -16.14 24.76
CA LYS A 164 -0.27 -16.48 23.88
C LYS A 164 -0.52 -16.15 22.42
N TYR A 165 -1.75 -16.32 21.95
CA TYR A 165 -2.12 -16.22 20.54
C TYR A 165 -3.02 -15.01 20.24
N SER A 166 -3.21 -14.11 21.20
CA SER A 166 -3.95 -12.86 20.98
C SER A 166 -3.25 -11.66 21.58
N ARG A 167 -3.51 -10.50 20.99
CA ARG A 167 -3.04 -9.19 21.44
C ARG A 167 -4.22 -8.44 22.08
N ASP A 168 -4.06 -8.03 23.34
CA ASP A 168 -5.11 -7.31 24.07
C ASP A 168 -5.12 -5.82 23.69
N LEU A 169 -6.05 -5.45 22.80
CA LEU A 169 -6.21 -4.06 22.34
C LEU A 169 -6.73 -3.15 23.46
N THR A 170 -7.55 -3.67 24.38
CA THR A 170 -8.04 -2.89 25.52
C THR A 170 -6.91 -2.57 26.50
N ALA A 171 -5.97 -3.49 26.72
CA ALA A 171 -4.76 -3.23 27.51
C ALA A 171 -3.87 -2.17 26.85
N LEU A 172 -3.64 -2.28 25.54
CA LEU A 172 -2.83 -1.30 24.78
C LEU A 172 -3.47 0.09 24.75
N ALA A 173 -4.80 0.17 24.66
CA ALA A 173 -5.53 1.43 24.79
C ALA A 173 -5.31 2.06 26.17
N ARG A 174 -5.36 1.25 27.24
CA ARG A 174 -5.13 1.73 28.62
C ARG A 174 -3.69 2.21 28.84
N GLU A 175 -2.73 1.62 28.14
CA GLU A 175 -1.33 2.03 28.14
C GLU A 175 -1.03 3.23 27.22
N GLY A 176 -2.02 3.70 26.44
CA GLY A 176 -1.84 4.80 25.49
C GLY A 176 -1.00 4.44 24.25
N LYS A 177 -0.87 3.14 23.94
CA LYS A 177 -0.05 2.63 22.81
C LYS A 177 -0.81 2.51 21.50
N ILE A 178 -2.14 2.60 21.52
CA ILE A 178 -2.98 2.60 20.30
C ILE A 178 -2.97 3.99 19.68
N ASP A 179 -2.97 4.06 18.35
CA ASP A 179 -3.04 5.32 17.59
C ASP A 179 -4.41 6.01 17.78
N PRO A 180 -4.47 7.35 17.76
CA PRO A 180 -5.75 8.05 17.83
C PRO A 180 -6.61 7.71 16.61
N VAL A 181 -7.86 7.30 16.86
CA VAL A 181 -8.81 6.98 15.80
C VAL A 181 -9.56 8.25 15.41
N ILE A 182 -9.37 8.68 14.16
CA ILE A 182 -9.88 9.95 13.63
C ILE A 182 -10.79 9.67 12.44
N GLY A 183 -11.92 10.38 12.35
CA GLY A 183 -12.84 10.28 11.21
C GLY A 183 -13.65 8.98 11.11
N ARG A 184 -13.59 8.09 12.11
CA ARG A 184 -14.26 6.76 12.08
C ARG A 184 -15.36 6.57 13.13
N ASP A 185 -15.88 7.67 13.68
CA ASP A 185 -16.90 7.61 14.74
C ASP A 185 -18.20 6.92 14.31
N GLY A 186 -18.59 7.08 13.05
CA GLY A 186 -19.80 6.47 12.48
C GLY A 186 -19.69 4.95 12.42
N GLU A 187 -18.56 4.45 11.95
CA GLU A 187 -18.25 3.02 11.83
C GLU A 187 -18.09 2.38 13.21
N VAL A 188 -17.37 3.04 14.13
CA VAL A 188 -17.24 2.56 15.52
C VAL A 188 -18.62 2.50 16.19
N ALA A 189 -19.46 3.52 16.03
CA ALA A 189 -20.83 3.52 16.54
C ALA A 189 -21.66 2.40 15.92
N ARG A 190 -21.49 2.11 14.62
CA ARG A 190 -22.16 1.01 13.94
C ARG A 190 -21.72 -0.35 14.47
N VAL A 191 -20.42 -0.55 14.71
CA VAL A 191 -19.87 -1.76 15.34
C VAL A 191 -20.48 -1.96 16.73
N MET A 192 -20.51 -0.94 17.57
CA MET A 192 -21.16 -0.99 18.89
C MET A 192 -22.65 -1.33 18.79
N GLN A 193 -23.36 -0.73 17.82
CA GLN A 193 -24.77 -1.01 17.58
C GLN A 193 -24.99 -2.48 17.24
N VAL A 194 -24.15 -3.06 16.37
CA VAL A 194 -24.22 -4.47 15.97
C VAL A 194 -23.94 -5.38 17.17
N LEU A 195 -22.86 -5.14 17.93
CA LEU A 195 -22.50 -5.94 19.10
C LEU A 195 -23.59 -5.95 20.19
N ASN A 196 -24.39 -4.89 20.29
CA ASN A 196 -25.49 -4.80 21.24
C ASN A 196 -26.81 -5.46 20.76
N ARG A 197 -26.87 -5.98 19.53
CA ARG A 197 -28.04 -6.68 19.00
C ARG A 197 -28.24 -8.04 19.68
N ARG A 198 -29.48 -8.52 19.68
CA ARG A 198 -29.83 -9.87 20.16
C ARG A 198 -29.53 -10.97 19.12
N THR A 199 -29.60 -10.64 17.84
CA THR A 199 -29.33 -11.53 16.71
C THR A 199 -28.51 -10.77 15.67
N LYS A 200 -27.72 -11.49 14.85
CA LYS A 200 -26.73 -10.88 13.94
C LYS A 200 -25.82 -9.89 14.69
N ASN A 201 -25.26 -10.34 15.82
CA ASN A 201 -24.50 -9.52 16.77
C ASN A 201 -22.98 -9.56 16.56
N ASN A 202 -22.52 -10.13 15.44
CA ASN A 202 -21.10 -10.18 15.08
C ASN A 202 -20.89 -9.24 13.88
N PRO A 203 -20.24 -8.07 14.05
CA PRO A 203 -19.97 -7.18 12.93
C PRO A 203 -18.87 -7.75 12.03
N VAL A 204 -19.00 -7.52 10.73
CA VAL A 204 -17.94 -7.77 9.75
C VAL A 204 -17.65 -6.45 9.04
N LEU A 205 -16.43 -5.95 9.20
CA LEU A 205 -15.89 -4.78 8.52
C LEU A 205 -15.54 -5.18 7.08
N ILE A 206 -16.25 -4.61 6.11
CA ILE A 206 -16.09 -4.89 4.69
C ILE A 206 -15.53 -3.65 4.02
N GLY A 207 -14.32 -3.78 3.48
CA GLY A 207 -13.65 -2.70 2.76
C GLY A 207 -12.34 -3.21 2.15
N GLU A 208 -11.77 -2.43 1.25
CA GLU A 208 -10.49 -2.74 0.62
C GLU A 208 -9.34 -2.78 1.64
N ALA A 209 -8.20 -3.33 1.25
CA ALA A 209 -7.00 -3.25 2.08
C ALA A 209 -6.54 -1.79 2.24
N GLY A 210 -6.02 -1.44 3.42
CA GLY A 210 -5.47 -0.11 3.70
C GLY A 210 -6.48 0.95 4.15
N VAL A 211 -7.80 0.70 4.11
CA VAL A 211 -8.81 1.72 4.50
C VAL A 211 -8.92 1.98 6.01
N GLY A 212 -8.21 1.23 6.85
CA GLY A 212 -8.22 1.39 8.31
C GLY A 212 -9.27 0.53 9.06
N LYS A 213 -9.54 -0.69 8.59
CA LYS A 213 -10.45 -1.64 9.27
C LYS A 213 -10.00 -1.93 10.72
N THR A 214 -8.72 -2.16 10.94
CA THR A 214 -8.13 -2.40 12.27
C THR A 214 -8.25 -1.17 13.17
N ALA A 215 -8.10 0.04 12.63
CA ALA A 215 -8.26 1.28 13.38
C ALA A 215 -9.68 1.43 13.98
N ILE A 216 -10.73 0.94 13.29
CA ILE A 216 -12.10 0.96 13.84
C ILE A 216 -12.20 0.08 15.10
N VAL A 217 -11.53 -1.07 15.11
CA VAL A 217 -11.54 -2.00 16.25
C VAL A 217 -10.73 -1.45 17.41
N GLU A 218 -9.60 -0.84 17.11
CA GLU A 218 -8.80 -0.08 18.07
C GLU A 218 -9.59 1.08 18.69
N GLY A 219 -10.41 1.77 17.90
CA GLY A 219 -11.30 2.84 18.36
C GLY A 219 -12.40 2.33 19.29
N LEU A 220 -12.94 1.14 19.03
CA LEU A 220 -13.82 0.46 19.98
C LEU A 220 -13.09 0.18 21.30
N ALA A 221 -11.86 -0.32 21.25
CA ALA A 221 -11.08 -0.60 22.45
C ALA A 221 -10.80 0.67 23.27
N GLN A 222 -10.47 1.78 22.61
CA GLN A 222 -10.32 3.09 23.25
C GLN A 222 -11.61 3.54 23.94
N ARG A 223 -12.77 3.45 23.26
CA ARG A 223 -14.06 3.83 23.84
C ARG A 223 -14.45 2.99 25.05
N ILE A 224 -14.13 1.68 25.04
CA ILE A 224 -14.35 0.82 26.21
C ILE A 224 -13.52 1.31 27.41
N VAL A 225 -12.26 1.69 27.19
CA VAL A 225 -11.37 2.19 28.25
C VAL A 225 -11.84 3.54 28.80
N THR A 226 -12.38 4.42 27.95
CA THR A 226 -12.92 5.72 28.36
C THR A 226 -14.35 5.68 28.89
N ASP A 227 -14.94 4.48 29.01
CA ASP A 227 -16.35 4.26 29.40
C ASP A 227 -17.38 4.98 28.48
N ASP A 228 -17.00 5.23 27.22
CA ASP A 228 -17.88 5.77 26.16
C ASP A 228 -18.55 4.64 25.37
N VAL A 229 -19.14 3.67 26.09
CA VAL A 229 -19.82 2.52 25.50
C VAL A 229 -21.12 2.19 26.23
N PRO A 230 -22.09 1.53 25.56
CA PRO A 230 -23.29 1.01 26.23
C PRO A 230 -22.97 0.05 27.38
N GLU A 231 -23.85 -0.03 28.38
CA GLU A 231 -23.67 -0.87 29.59
C GLU A 231 -23.27 -2.32 29.31
N ARG A 232 -23.79 -2.93 28.24
CA ARG A 232 -23.47 -4.31 27.89
C ARG A 232 -22.05 -4.52 27.39
N LEU A 233 -21.39 -3.46 26.93
CA LEU A 233 -20.04 -3.46 26.39
C LEU A 233 -19.00 -2.91 27.39
N ARG A 234 -19.45 -2.34 28.52
CA ARG A 234 -18.55 -1.96 29.62
C ARG A 234 -17.76 -3.17 30.11
N ASP A 235 -16.53 -2.92 30.51
CA ASP A 235 -15.60 -3.90 31.08
C ASP A 235 -15.25 -5.09 30.16
N ARG A 236 -15.69 -5.08 28.90
CA ARG A 236 -15.29 -6.11 27.94
C ARG A 236 -13.85 -5.90 27.48
N ARG A 237 -13.20 -6.99 27.08
CA ARG A 237 -11.85 -6.99 26.52
C ARG A 237 -11.92 -7.26 25.02
N VAL A 238 -11.25 -6.45 24.23
CA VAL A 238 -11.09 -6.64 22.78
C VAL A 238 -9.73 -7.28 22.53
N LEU A 239 -9.74 -8.50 22.01
CA LEU A 239 -8.54 -9.28 21.77
C LEU A 239 -8.39 -9.56 20.27
N ALA A 240 -7.29 -9.13 19.67
CA ALA A 240 -6.96 -9.41 18.28
C ALA A 240 -6.26 -10.76 18.16
N LEU A 241 -6.78 -11.66 17.33
CA LEU A 241 -6.17 -12.96 17.10
C LEU A 241 -4.93 -12.82 16.21
N ASP A 242 -3.80 -13.35 16.64
CA ASP A 242 -2.57 -13.37 15.85
C ASP A 242 -2.47 -14.69 15.06
N MET A 243 -2.81 -14.63 13.78
CA MET A 243 -2.73 -15.77 12.88
C MET A 243 -1.29 -16.25 12.68
N GLY A 244 -0.33 -15.33 12.69
CA GLY A 244 1.10 -15.64 12.58
C GLY A 244 1.59 -16.46 13.77
N ALA A 245 1.21 -16.07 14.98
CA ALA A 245 1.55 -16.81 16.20
C ALA A 245 0.93 -18.22 16.24
N LEU A 246 -0.29 -18.38 15.70
CA LEU A 246 -0.94 -19.70 15.61
C LEU A 246 -0.22 -20.62 14.62
N LEU A 247 0.23 -20.08 13.47
CA LEU A 247 0.96 -20.81 12.44
C LEU A 247 2.42 -21.09 12.84
N ALA A 248 3.05 -20.18 13.59
CA ALA A 248 4.43 -20.27 14.01
C ALA A 248 4.70 -21.57 14.80
N GLY A 249 5.67 -22.35 14.32
CA GLY A 249 6.04 -23.62 14.94
C GLY A 249 5.01 -24.74 14.81
N SER A 250 3.97 -24.60 13.96
CA SER A 250 3.13 -25.73 13.56
C SER A 250 3.77 -26.45 12.38
N LYS A 251 4.00 -27.77 12.50
CA LYS A 251 4.52 -28.60 11.39
C LYS A 251 3.38 -29.25 10.59
N PHE A 252 2.20 -29.35 11.19
CA PHE A 252 1.04 -30.02 10.65
C PHE A 252 -0.23 -29.20 10.87
N ARG A 253 -1.16 -29.23 9.91
CA ARG A 253 -2.45 -28.51 9.98
C ARG A 253 -3.26 -28.80 11.25
N GLY A 254 -3.20 -30.02 11.77
CA GLY A 254 -3.93 -30.41 12.99
C GLY A 254 -3.46 -29.68 14.26
N GLU A 255 -2.18 -29.31 14.34
CA GLU A 255 -1.66 -28.55 15.50
C GLU A 255 -2.23 -27.13 15.53
N PHE A 256 -2.40 -26.51 14.36
CA PHE A 256 -3.06 -25.21 14.24
C PHE A 256 -4.53 -25.28 14.68
N GLU A 257 -5.27 -26.27 14.19
CA GLU A 257 -6.68 -26.48 14.57
C GLU A 257 -6.82 -26.69 16.08
N GLU A 258 -5.92 -27.46 16.70
CA GLU A 258 -5.90 -27.68 18.15
C GLU A 258 -5.65 -26.39 18.93
N ARG A 259 -4.71 -25.54 18.48
CA ARG A 259 -4.44 -24.22 19.09
C ARG A 259 -5.64 -23.29 18.96
N LEU A 260 -6.23 -23.20 17.77
CA LEU A 260 -7.43 -22.39 17.55
C LEU A 260 -8.61 -22.92 18.38
N GLN A 261 -8.75 -24.23 18.53
CA GLN A 261 -9.76 -24.85 19.39
C GLN A 261 -9.58 -24.44 20.86
N ALA A 262 -8.33 -24.42 21.34
CA ALA A 262 -8.02 -23.99 22.70
C ALA A 262 -8.39 -22.52 22.92
N VAL A 263 -8.04 -21.64 21.98
CA VAL A 263 -8.42 -20.21 22.01
C VAL A 263 -9.95 -20.06 22.04
N MET A 264 -10.66 -20.71 21.11
CA MET A 264 -12.12 -20.63 21.04
C MET A 264 -12.82 -21.16 22.30
N LYS A 265 -12.27 -22.21 22.92
CA LYS A 265 -12.77 -22.77 24.18
C LYS A 265 -12.60 -21.76 25.33
N GLU A 266 -11.44 -21.12 25.42
CA GLU A 266 -11.16 -20.10 26.45
C GLU A 266 -12.04 -18.86 26.29
N VAL A 267 -12.28 -18.41 25.06
CA VAL A 267 -13.23 -17.31 24.77
C VAL A 267 -14.65 -17.70 25.18
N LYS A 268 -15.07 -18.93 24.91
CA LYS A 268 -16.38 -19.44 25.34
C LYS A 268 -16.51 -19.50 26.87
N GLU A 269 -15.47 -19.95 27.57
CA GLU A 269 -15.43 -20.02 29.04
C GLU A 269 -15.43 -18.63 29.68
N SER A 270 -14.98 -17.59 28.97
CA SER A 270 -15.01 -16.19 29.38
C SER A 270 -16.42 -15.57 29.39
N ALA A 271 -17.48 -16.35 29.12
CA ALA A 271 -18.88 -15.98 29.28
C ALA A 271 -19.31 -14.63 28.66
N GLY A 272 -18.67 -14.22 27.56
CA GLY A 272 -18.99 -12.99 26.83
C GLY A 272 -18.26 -11.73 27.31
N GLU A 273 -17.31 -11.85 28.24
CA GLU A 273 -16.39 -10.75 28.62
C GLU A 273 -15.39 -10.40 27.50
N VAL A 274 -15.10 -11.36 26.62
CA VAL A 274 -14.14 -11.22 25.53
C VAL A 274 -14.87 -10.99 24.19
N ILE A 275 -14.41 -9.98 23.45
CA ILE A 275 -14.72 -9.75 22.05
C ILE A 275 -13.46 -10.12 21.24
N LEU A 276 -13.59 -11.09 20.35
CA LEU A 276 -12.49 -11.54 19.51
C LEU A 276 -12.48 -10.77 18.19
N PHE A 277 -11.34 -10.21 17.81
CA PHE A 277 -11.12 -9.59 16.49
C PHE A 277 -10.30 -10.51 15.59
N ILE A 278 -10.76 -10.67 14.34
CA ILE A 278 -10.11 -11.47 13.29
C ILE A 278 -10.01 -10.58 12.04
N ASP A 279 -8.79 -10.14 11.69
CA ASP A 279 -8.57 -9.17 10.61
C ASP A 279 -8.81 -9.75 9.20
N GLU A 280 -8.48 -11.03 9.02
CA GLU A 280 -8.69 -11.76 7.77
C GLU A 280 -9.66 -12.92 8.02
N LEU A 281 -10.94 -12.56 8.28
CA LEU A 281 -11.96 -13.52 8.68
C LEU A 281 -12.11 -14.67 7.67
N HIS A 282 -11.93 -14.40 6.38
CA HIS A 282 -11.99 -15.39 5.31
C HIS A 282 -10.95 -16.52 5.47
N GLN A 283 -9.78 -16.27 6.07
CA GLN A 283 -8.76 -17.32 6.28
C GLN A 283 -9.21 -18.38 7.28
N VAL A 284 -10.06 -17.98 8.23
CA VAL A 284 -10.61 -18.87 9.27
C VAL A 284 -11.90 -19.55 8.81
N VAL A 285 -12.65 -18.90 7.92
CA VAL A 285 -14.00 -19.31 7.49
C VAL A 285 -14.00 -20.01 6.13
N GLY A 286 -12.90 -19.90 5.36
CA GLY A 286 -12.80 -20.23 3.95
C GLY A 286 -13.37 -21.60 3.55
N ALA A 287 -14.33 -21.56 2.63
CA ALA A 287 -15.05 -22.73 2.14
C ALA A 287 -14.22 -23.51 1.11
N GLY A 288 -13.21 -24.26 1.55
CA GLY A 288 -12.65 -25.39 0.79
C GLY A 288 -12.13 -25.12 -0.63
N GLY A 289 -11.87 -23.87 -1.01
CA GLY A 289 -11.30 -23.50 -2.31
C GLY A 289 -9.76 -23.54 -2.30
N ALA A 290 -9.19 -24.35 -3.20
CA ALA A 290 -7.77 -24.45 -3.61
C ALA A 290 -6.66 -24.38 -2.53
N GLU A 291 -6.00 -25.53 -2.29
CA GLU A 291 -4.65 -25.71 -1.70
C GLU A 291 -4.18 -24.75 -0.56
N GLY A 292 -5.00 -24.41 0.44
CA GLY A 292 -4.46 -23.62 1.55
C GLY A 292 -5.37 -23.24 2.70
N ALA A 293 -6.62 -22.89 2.41
CA ALA A 293 -7.55 -22.38 3.42
C ALA A 293 -7.96 -23.47 4.43
N ILE A 294 -7.96 -23.10 5.71
CA ILE A 294 -8.26 -23.99 6.84
C ILE A 294 -9.75 -23.83 7.18
N ASP A 295 -10.54 -24.90 7.10
CA ASP A 295 -11.98 -24.87 7.40
C ASP A 295 -12.25 -24.94 8.91
N ALA A 296 -11.89 -23.88 9.64
CA ALA A 296 -12.25 -23.71 11.05
C ALA A 296 -13.71 -23.25 11.24
N SER A 297 -14.46 -23.08 10.14
CA SER A 297 -15.87 -22.64 10.16
C SER A 297 -16.74 -23.61 10.97
N ASN A 298 -16.47 -24.92 10.88
CA ASN A 298 -17.20 -25.97 11.61
C ASN A 298 -17.07 -25.83 13.13
N MET A 299 -15.97 -25.26 13.62
CA MET A 299 -15.73 -25.04 15.05
C MET A 299 -16.45 -23.78 15.56
N MET A 300 -16.53 -22.75 14.72
CA MET A 300 -17.13 -21.46 15.09
C MET A 300 -18.65 -21.46 15.00
N LYS A 301 -19.24 -22.13 13.99
CA LYS A 301 -20.70 -22.15 13.73
C LYS A 301 -21.54 -22.47 14.97
N PRO A 302 -21.23 -23.51 15.78
CA PRO A 302 -22.02 -23.82 16.97
C PRO A 302 -21.93 -22.73 18.05
N ALA A 303 -20.75 -22.13 18.25
CA ALA A 303 -20.53 -21.12 19.28
C ALA A 303 -21.18 -19.78 18.90
N LEU A 304 -21.08 -19.39 17.63
CA LEU A 304 -21.81 -18.25 17.06
C LEU A 304 -23.33 -18.48 17.12
N ALA A 305 -23.78 -19.72 16.86
CA ALA A 305 -25.20 -20.07 16.90
C ALA A 305 -25.85 -19.91 18.28
N ARG A 306 -25.10 -20.21 19.33
CA ARG A 306 -25.55 -20.09 20.73
C ARG A 306 -25.32 -18.70 21.33
N GLY A 307 -24.66 -17.79 20.61
CA GLY A 307 -24.30 -16.46 21.12
C GLY A 307 -23.23 -16.51 22.23
N GLU A 308 -22.49 -17.62 22.32
CA GLU A 308 -21.39 -17.80 23.28
C GLU A 308 -20.11 -17.10 22.82
N LEU A 309 -19.99 -16.85 21.51
CA LEU A 309 -18.83 -16.23 20.89
C LEU A 309 -19.24 -14.89 20.26
N HIS A 310 -18.53 -13.83 20.61
CA HIS A 310 -18.66 -12.50 20.02
C HIS A 310 -17.42 -12.19 19.18
N VAL A 311 -17.61 -11.99 17.89
CA VAL A 311 -16.51 -11.77 16.93
C VAL A 311 -16.72 -10.48 16.16
N ILE A 312 -15.65 -9.73 15.98
CA ILE A 312 -15.52 -8.70 14.95
C ILE A 312 -14.63 -9.29 13.86
N GLY A 313 -15.15 -9.40 12.64
CA GLY A 313 -14.36 -9.80 11.48
C GLY A 313 -13.98 -8.60 10.63
N ALA A 314 -12.87 -8.69 9.91
CA ALA A 314 -12.59 -7.86 8.74
C ALA A 314 -12.34 -8.75 7.50
N THR A 315 -12.71 -8.25 6.32
CA THR A 315 -12.57 -8.96 5.03
C THR A 315 -12.79 -7.99 3.87
N THR A 316 -12.56 -8.41 2.63
CA THR A 316 -12.93 -7.66 1.42
C THR A 316 -14.37 -7.99 0.98
N LEU A 317 -14.93 -7.20 0.06
CA LEU A 317 -16.30 -7.42 -0.41
C LEU A 317 -16.46 -8.77 -1.12
N ASP A 318 -15.48 -9.15 -1.94
CA ASP A 318 -15.53 -10.38 -2.73
C ASP A 318 -15.45 -11.61 -1.82
N GLU A 319 -14.52 -11.61 -0.87
CA GLU A 319 -14.38 -12.69 0.13
C GLU A 319 -15.62 -12.83 1.02
N TYR A 320 -16.26 -11.72 1.38
CA TYR A 320 -17.49 -11.74 2.17
C TYR A 320 -18.60 -12.46 1.42
N ARG A 321 -18.76 -12.17 0.13
CA ARG A 321 -19.77 -12.81 -0.73
C ARG A 321 -19.51 -14.31 -0.81
N GLU A 322 -18.30 -14.69 -1.20
CA GLU A 322 -17.92 -16.09 -1.42
C GLU A 322 -17.95 -16.94 -0.15
N ASN A 323 -17.49 -16.42 1.00
CA ASN A 323 -17.25 -17.24 2.19
C ASN A 323 -18.28 -17.06 3.32
N ILE A 324 -19.02 -15.94 3.34
CA ILE A 324 -19.92 -15.60 4.46
C ILE A 324 -21.38 -15.50 4.00
N GLU A 325 -21.63 -14.81 2.89
CA GLU A 325 -22.99 -14.60 2.37
C GLU A 325 -23.58 -15.88 1.75
N GLU A 326 -22.74 -16.70 1.11
CA GLU A 326 -23.16 -18.00 0.58
C GLU A 326 -23.49 -19.04 1.67
N ASP A 327 -22.96 -18.92 2.90
CA ASP A 327 -23.24 -19.85 4.00
C ASP A 327 -24.43 -19.38 4.87
N PRO A 328 -25.60 -20.05 4.82
CA PRO A 328 -26.79 -19.64 5.56
C PRO A 328 -26.65 -19.71 7.09
N ALA A 329 -25.67 -20.43 7.63
CA ALA A 329 -25.40 -20.48 9.07
C ALA A 329 -24.65 -19.23 9.54
N LEU A 330 -23.71 -18.74 8.73
CA LEU A 330 -22.87 -17.58 9.05
C LEU A 330 -23.58 -16.26 8.74
N GLU A 331 -24.30 -16.18 7.62
CA GLU A 331 -25.09 -15.03 7.20
C GLU A 331 -26.15 -14.62 8.25
N ARG A 332 -26.61 -15.59 9.06
CA ARG A 332 -27.56 -15.37 10.18
C ARG A 332 -26.91 -14.88 11.47
N ARG A 333 -25.58 -14.76 11.52
CA ARG A 333 -24.79 -14.40 12.71
C ARG A 333 -23.94 -13.17 12.50
N PHE A 334 -23.50 -12.94 11.27
CA PHE A 334 -22.75 -11.76 10.91
C PHE A 334 -23.67 -10.62 10.41
N SER A 335 -23.22 -9.39 10.63
CA SER A 335 -23.83 -8.18 10.09
C SER A 335 -22.76 -7.36 9.38
N PRO A 336 -22.96 -7.00 8.10
CA PRO A 336 -21.99 -6.21 7.36
C PRO A 336 -21.94 -4.77 7.89
N VAL A 337 -20.73 -4.23 7.94
CA VAL A 337 -20.40 -2.83 8.21
C VAL A 337 -19.42 -2.41 7.11
N PHE A 338 -19.90 -1.61 6.15
CA PHE A 338 -19.08 -1.13 5.05
C PHE A 338 -18.13 -0.04 5.56
N VAL A 339 -16.88 -0.13 5.12
CA VAL A 339 -15.80 0.81 5.45
C VAL A 339 -15.24 1.31 4.13
N ASP A 340 -15.60 2.55 3.81
CA ASP A 340 -15.13 3.22 2.61
C ASP A 340 -13.76 3.87 2.86
N GLU A 341 -13.03 4.11 1.78
CA GLU A 341 -11.83 4.96 1.78
C GLU A 341 -12.17 6.34 2.39
N PRO A 342 -11.37 6.88 3.31
CA PRO A 342 -11.64 8.20 3.89
C PRO A 342 -11.52 9.30 2.83
N SER A 343 -12.21 10.42 3.05
CA SER A 343 -12.05 11.59 2.20
C SER A 343 -10.63 12.17 2.33
N GLU A 344 -10.18 12.97 1.36
CA GLU A 344 -8.88 13.64 1.44
C GLU A 344 -8.76 14.50 2.70
N GLU A 345 -9.83 15.20 3.09
CA GLU A 345 -9.88 16.00 4.32
C GLU A 345 -9.72 15.15 5.58
N ASP A 346 -10.42 14.01 5.64
CA ASP A 346 -10.33 13.07 6.76
C ASP A 346 -8.95 12.40 6.82
N ALA A 347 -8.37 12.04 5.67
CA ALA A 347 -7.03 11.48 5.59
C ALA A 347 -5.99 12.49 6.11
N ILE A 348 -6.06 13.75 5.70
CA ILE A 348 -5.19 14.82 6.22
C ILE A 348 -5.34 14.93 7.75
N ALA A 349 -6.57 14.88 8.27
CA ALA A 349 -6.81 14.92 9.71
C ALA A 349 -6.20 13.70 10.44
N ILE A 350 -6.29 12.49 9.86
CA ILE A 350 -5.65 11.27 10.37
C ILE A 350 -4.14 11.47 10.43
N LEU A 351 -3.50 11.89 9.34
CA LEU A 351 -2.05 12.11 9.27
C LEU A 351 -1.58 13.20 10.25
N ARG A 352 -2.34 14.30 10.39
CA ARG A 352 -2.07 15.34 11.42
C ARG A 352 -2.11 14.76 12.84
N GLY A 353 -3.03 13.83 13.11
CA GLY A 353 -3.11 13.14 14.40
C GLY A 353 -1.97 12.15 14.65
N LEU A 354 -1.45 11.52 13.59
CA LEU A 354 -0.32 10.59 13.67
C LEU A 354 1.05 11.29 13.67
N ARG A 355 1.11 12.55 13.22
CA ARG A 355 2.33 13.35 13.07
C ARG A 355 3.26 13.25 14.27
N SER A 356 2.77 13.50 15.48
CA SER A 356 3.62 13.51 16.67
C SER A 356 4.29 12.18 16.95
N ARG A 357 3.65 11.05 16.61
CA ARG A 357 4.21 9.71 16.79
C ARG A 357 5.32 9.42 15.78
N TYR A 358 5.14 9.78 14.52
CA TYR A 358 6.18 9.62 13.50
C TYR A 358 7.37 10.57 13.74
N GLU A 359 7.11 11.81 14.16
CA GLU A 359 8.17 12.75 14.55
C GLU A 359 8.97 12.24 15.75
N GLU A 360 8.31 11.67 16.78
CA GLU A 360 8.99 11.07 17.93
C GLU A 360 9.77 9.79 17.57
N HIS A 361 9.20 8.94 16.71
CA HIS A 361 9.81 7.67 16.31
C HIS A 361 11.09 7.88 15.49
N HIS A 362 11.03 8.77 14.49
CA HIS A 362 12.14 9.00 13.56
C HIS A 362 13.05 10.17 13.99
N GLY A 363 12.61 11.02 14.92
CA GLY A 363 13.37 12.20 15.34
C GLY A 363 13.43 13.31 14.29
N VAL A 364 12.43 13.39 13.42
CA VAL A 364 12.32 14.37 12.32
C VAL A 364 11.14 15.32 12.54
N ARG A 365 11.05 16.40 11.77
CA ARG A 365 9.87 17.27 11.71
C ARG A 365 9.16 17.08 10.38
N ILE A 366 7.84 16.96 10.41
CA ILE A 366 6.99 16.82 9.22
C ILE A 366 6.28 18.16 8.99
N SER A 367 6.33 18.76 7.80
CA SER A 367 5.57 19.99 7.52
C SER A 367 4.09 19.70 7.27
N ASP A 368 3.22 20.70 7.43
CA ASP A 368 1.79 20.52 7.11
C ASP A 368 1.61 20.36 5.58
N GLU A 369 2.42 21.06 4.79
CA GLU A 369 2.47 20.94 3.34
C GLU A 369 2.89 19.52 2.91
N ALA A 370 3.79 18.86 3.64
CA ALA A 370 4.17 17.48 3.37
C ALA A 370 3.00 16.49 3.59
N ILE A 371 2.18 16.71 4.62
CA ILE A 371 0.99 15.89 4.88
C ILE A 371 -0.05 16.07 3.78
N GLU A 372 -0.32 17.32 3.40
CA GLU A 372 -1.26 17.64 2.33
C GLU A 372 -0.76 17.07 0.99
N ALA A 373 0.52 17.21 0.68
CA ALA A 373 1.16 16.61 -0.49
C ALA A 373 1.06 15.07 -0.48
N ALA A 374 1.31 14.41 0.66
CA ALA A 374 1.21 12.96 0.77
C ALA A 374 -0.20 12.45 0.44
N VAL A 375 -1.25 13.17 0.84
CA VAL A 375 -2.64 12.80 0.50
C VAL A 375 -2.95 13.13 -0.95
N HIS A 376 -2.71 14.36 -1.39
CA HIS A 376 -3.10 14.81 -2.73
C HIS A 376 -2.31 14.11 -3.84
N LEU A 377 -0.99 13.98 -3.71
CA LEU A 377 -0.15 13.35 -4.72
C LEU A 377 -0.35 11.84 -4.75
N SER A 378 -0.50 11.17 -3.60
CA SER A 378 -0.79 9.72 -3.59
C SER A 378 -2.17 9.38 -4.16
N THR A 379 -3.16 10.26 -3.99
CA THR A 379 -4.48 10.09 -4.61
C THR A 379 -4.41 10.20 -6.12
N ARG A 380 -3.57 11.11 -6.64
CA ARG A 380 -3.40 11.32 -8.08
C ARG A 380 -2.54 10.25 -8.75
N TYR A 381 -1.39 9.92 -8.13
CA TYR A 381 -0.33 9.15 -8.79
C TYR A 381 -0.20 7.70 -8.26
N VAL A 382 -0.74 7.37 -7.09
CA VAL A 382 -0.68 6.03 -6.49
C VAL A 382 -2.10 5.43 -6.39
N THR A 383 -2.61 4.95 -7.53
CA THR A 383 -4.01 4.49 -7.67
C THR A 383 -4.26 3.05 -7.23
N GLU A 384 -3.23 2.23 -7.12
CA GLU A 384 -3.35 0.80 -6.75
C GLU A 384 -3.51 0.57 -5.23
N ARG A 385 -3.43 1.64 -4.43
CA ARG A 385 -3.57 1.61 -2.98
C ARG A 385 -4.61 2.64 -2.53
N ASN A 386 -5.17 2.42 -1.35
CA ASN A 386 -6.23 3.26 -0.78
C ASN A 386 -5.68 4.14 0.35
N LEU A 387 -6.32 5.28 0.58
CA LEU A 387 -6.15 6.09 1.77
C LEU A 387 -6.72 5.36 3.02
N PRO A 388 -6.20 5.65 4.22
CA PRO A 388 -5.05 6.53 4.49
C PRO A 388 -3.68 5.84 4.33
N ASP A 389 -3.65 4.52 4.14
CA ASP A 389 -2.44 3.70 4.15
C ASP A 389 -1.34 4.21 3.21
N LYS A 390 -1.65 4.48 1.94
CA LYS A 390 -0.65 4.97 0.98
C LYS A 390 0.00 6.30 1.36
N ALA A 391 -0.74 7.18 2.04
CA ALA A 391 -0.22 8.49 2.45
C ALA A 391 0.60 8.38 3.75
N ILE A 392 0.20 7.47 4.65
CA ILE A 392 0.99 7.13 5.84
C ILE A 392 2.34 6.52 5.44
N ASP A 393 2.33 5.57 4.50
CA ASP A 393 3.54 4.92 3.97
C ASP A 393 4.52 5.94 3.38
N LEU A 394 4.03 6.90 2.58
CA LEU A 394 4.87 7.96 2.01
C LEU A 394 5.51 8.87 3.08
N ILE A 395 4.77 9.20 4.15
CA ILE A 395 5.33 10.01 5.25
C ILE A 395 6.37 9.21 6.02
N ASP A 396 6.11 7.94 6.29
CA ASP A 396 7.04 7.05 7.01
C ASP A 396 8.32 6.82 6.20
N GLU A 397 8.20 6.56 4.90
CA GLU A 397 9.33 6.40 4.00
C GLU A 397 10.13 7.70 3.85
N ALA A 398 9.47 8.85 3.75
CA ALA A 398 10.15 10.15 3.73
C ALA A 398 10.92 10.41 5.02
N ALA A 399 10.32 10.07 6.17
CA ALA A 399 10.97 10.20 7.47
C ALA A 399 12.19 9.28 7.60
N SER A 400 12.04 8.02 7.23
CA SER A 400 13.13 7.04 7.22
C SER A 400 14.28 7.45 6.30
N ARG A 401 13.98 7.93 5.09
CA ARG A 401 14.98 8.44 4.14
C ARG A 401 15.75 9.61 4.73
N HIS A 402 15.05 10.59 5.32
CA HIS A 402 15.66 11.73 6.00
C HIS A 402 16.58 11.30 7.14
N VAL A 403 16.22 10.29 7.92
CA VAL A 403 17.08 9.74 8.98
C VAL A 403 18.36 9.14 8.39
N ILE A 404 18.26 8.33 7.34
CA ILE A 404 19.43 7.71 6.70
C ILE A 404 20.36 8.78 6.10
N GLU A 405 19.78 9.78 5.45
CA GLU A 405 20.53 10.90 4.89
C GLU A 405 21.18 11.74 5.98
N ALA A 406 20.46 12.05 7.06
CA ALA A 406 21.00 12.72 8.24
C ALA A 406 22.05 11.88 8.98
N GLU A 407 22.04 10.56 8.87
CA GLU A 407 23.13 9.73 9.39
C GLU A 407 24.37 9.76 8.48
N SER A 408 24.23 10.13 7.21
CA SER A 408 25.35 10.24 6.25
C SER A 408 26.29 11.43 6.49
N LEU A 409 26.15 12.12 7.64
CA LEU A 409 27.05 13.17 8.11
C LEU A 409 28.52 12.80 7.92
N SER A 410 29.32 13.80 7.53
CA SER A 410 30.77 13.65 7.48
C SER A 410 31.29 13.17 8.85
N PRO A 411 32.39 12.38 8.90
CA PRO A 411 32.96 11.91 10.16
C PRO A 411 33.21 13.03 11.19
N GLU A 412 33.54 14.23 10.71
CA GLU A 412 33.73 15.44 11.53
C GLU A 412 32.43 15.95 12.14
N LEU A 413 31.35 16.05 11.35
CA LEU A 413 30.03 16.47 11.83
C LEU A 413 29.41 15.47 12.81
N ARG A 414 29.62 14.17 12.58
CA ARG A 414 29.13 13.09 13.45
C ARG A 414 29.84 13.09 14.81
N ASP A 415 31.15 13.36 14.84
CA ASP A 415 31.90 13.51 16.10
C ASP A 415 31.44 14.75 16.89
N LEU A 416 31.24 15.86 16.19
CA LEU A 416 30.81 17.12 16.79
C LEU A 416 29.40 17.01 17.38
N LYS A 417 28.46 16.36 16.68
CA LYS A 417 27.10 16.08 17.19
C LYS A 417 27.14 15.19 18.44
N ARG A 418 27.92 14.10 18.42
CA ARG A 418 28.08 13.23 19.60
C ARG A 418 28.59 13.99 20.82
N ARG A 419 29.59 14.86 20.64
CA ARG A 419 30.13 15.70 21.72
C ARG A 419 29.10 16.70 22.25
N LEU A 420 28.25 17.24 21.38
CA LEU A 420 27.15 18.15 21.75
C LEU A 420 26.06 17.42 22.57
N ASP A 421 25.67 16.22 22.14
CA ASP A 421 24.67 15.40 22.83
C ASP A 421 25.20 14.94 24.21
N ASP A 422 26.45 14.48 24.28
CA ASP A 422 27.13 14.13 25.53
C ASP A 422 27.26 15.34 26.48
N ALA A 423 27.55 16.53 25.96
CA ALA A 423 27.59 17.75 26.75
C ALA A 423 26.19 18.15 27.27
N SER A 424 25.15 18.01 26.46
CA SER A 424 23.77 18.32 26.84
C SER A 424 23.25 17.35 27.92
N ALA A 425 23.48 16.04 27.75
CA ALA A 425 23.14 15.05 28.78
C ALA A 425 23.89 15.29 30.10
N ARG A 426 25.15 15.76 30.04
CA ARG A 426 25.91 16.16 31.23
C ARG A 426 25.32 17.40 31.91
N VAL A 427 24.75 18.36 31.18
CA VAL A 427 24.02 19.51 31.76
C VAL A 427 22.79 19.00 32.53
N ASP A 428 21.97 18.14 31.93
CA ASP A 428 20.76 17.61 32.57
C ASP A 428 21.09 16.79 33.81
N ALA A 429 22.14 15.97 33.74
CA ALA A 429 22.60 15.17 34.87
C ALA A 429 23.21 16.02 36.00
N ALA A 430 23.80 17.18 35.70
CA ALA A 430 24.30 18.13 36.69
C ALA A 430 23.16 18.94 37.31
N ALA A 431 22.17 19.35 36.50
CA ALA A 431 20.96 20.02 36.95
C ALA A 431 20.10 19.13 37.87
N ALA A 432 19.94 17.84 37.52
CA ALA A 432 19.26 16.85 38.36
C ALA A 432 19.98 16.59 39.69
N ARG A 433 21.28 16.87 39.77
CA ARG A 433 22.10 16.80 41.00
C ARG A 433 22.17 18.13 41.75
N GLU A 434 21.43 19.15 41.31
CA GLU A 434 21.43 20.52 41.85
C GLU A 434 22.82 21.22 41.84
N ASP A 435 23.76 20.74 41.02
CA ASP A 435 25.06 21.39 40.84
C ASP A 435 24.99 22.43 39.73
N PHE A 436 24.44 23.60 40.08
CA PHE A 436 24.20 24.69 39.14
C PHE A 436 25.47 25.34 38.60
N ALA A 437 26.59 25.27 39.35
CA ALA A 437 27.86 25.85 38.92
C ALA A 437 28.49 25.02 37.80
N GLU A 438 28.49 23.68 37.97
CA GLU A 438 28.98 22.77 36.95
C GLU A 438 28.06 22.72 35.73
N ALA A 439 26.73 22.73 35.95
CA ALA A 439 25.75 22.83 34.87
C ALA A 439 25.96 24.10 34.01
N ALA A 440 26.24 25.24 34.64
CA ALA A 440 26.52 26.49 33.91
C ALA A 440 27.82 26.43 33.10
N ARG A 441 28.87 25.78 33.62
CA ARG A 441 30.14 25.58 32.91
C ARG A 441 29.98 24.69 31.69
N ILE A 442 29.32 23.54 31.84
CA ILE A 442 29.06 22.61 30.74
C ILE A 442 28.10 23.26 29.71
N LYS A 443 27.16 24.09 30.15
CA LYS A 443 26.29 24.84 29.24
C LYS A 443 27.05 25.83 28.36
N GLN A 444 28.17 26.39 28.82
CA GLN A 444 29.06 27.19 27.97
C GLN A 444 29.79 26.32 26.92
N GLU A 445 30.18 25.09 27.29
CA GLU A 445 30.74 24.11 26.36
C GLU A 445 29.72 23.72 25.28
N VAL A 446 28.46 23.49 25.67
CA VAL A 446 27.35 23.23 24.74
C VAL A 446 27.19 24.40 23.75
N LEU A 447 27.14 25.64 24.22
CA LEU A 447 26.99 26.81 23.36
C LEU A 447 28.17 26.97 22.37
N ALA A 448 29.39 26.65 22.80
CA ALA A 448 30.57 26.69 21.93
C ALA A 448 30.52 25.60 20.85
N LEU A 449 30.22 24.35 21.24
CA LEU A 449 30.06 23.23 20.31
C LEU A 449 28.91 23.47 19.33
N GLN A 450 27.81 24.07 19.80
CA GLN A 450 26.65 24.39 18.98
C GLN A 450 26.97 25.48 17.94
N SER A 451 27.77 26.48 18.33
CA SER A 451 28.24 27.53 17.42
C SER A 451 29.19 27.02 16.33
N GLU A 452 29.89 25.91 16.58
CA GLU A 452 30.77 25.26 15.62
C GLU A 452 29.98 24.26 14.74
N TYR A 453 29.02 23.56 15.34
CA TYR A 453 28.20 22.54 14.66
C TYR A 453 27.25 23.13 13.63
N GLN A 454 26.55 24.21 13.97
CA GLN A 454 25.52 24.75 13.11
C GLN A 454 26.01 25.19 11.72
N PRO A 455 27.07 26.01 11.58
CA PRO A 455 27.52 26.43 10.27
C PRO A 455 28.06 25.28 9.40
N LEU A 456 28.76 24.29 10.00
CA LEU A 456 29.20 23.11 9.24
C LEU A 456 28.01 22.27 8.78
N ARG A 457 27.01 22.08 9.64
CA ARG A 457 25.80 21.34 9.31
C ARG A 457 25.02 22.05 8.21
N ASP A 458 24.82 23.36 8.31
CA ASP A 458 24.08 24.15 7.33
C ASP A 458 24.78 24.11 5.95
N SER A 459 26.12 24.15 5.92
CA SER A 459 26.89 24.02 4.68
C SER A 459 26.78 22.63 4.05
N TRP A 460 26.84 21.58 4.86
CA TRP A 460 26.68 20.19 4.42
C TRP A 460 25.25 19.89 3.95
N ALA A 461 24.25 20.43 4.66
CA ALA A 461 22.85 20.34 4.30
C ALA A 461 22.57 21.05 2.98
N ALA A 462 23.13 22.24 2.77
CA ALA A 462 23.03 22.97 1.50
C ALA A 462 23.73 22.23 0.33
N GLU A 463 24.89 21.60 0.57
CA GLU A 463 25.60 20.80 -0.44
C GLU A 463 24.83 19.53 -0.83
N LYS A 464 24.04 18.97 0.10
CA LYS A 464 23.23 17.77 -0.11
C LYS A 464 21.76 18.02 -0.42
N GLY A 465 21.31 19.28 -0.38
CA GLY A 465 19.90 19.65 -0.55
C GLY A 465 18.99 19.15 0.58
N LEU A 466 19.54 18.89 1.77
CA LEU A 466 18.82 18.32 2.90
C LEU A 466 18.18 19.41 3.76
N SER A 467 16.91 19.23 4.10
CA SER A 467 16.16 20.06 5.04
C SER A 467 16.03 19.35 6.39
N ASP A 468 15.95 20.10 7.49
CA ASP A 468 15.63 19.57 8.83
C ASP A 468 14.16 19.14 9.00
N GLN A 469 13.36 19.43 7.98
CA GLN A 469 11.94 19.21 7.94
C GLN A 469 11.56 18.59 6.60
N ILE A 470 10.74 17.55 6.67
CA ILE A 470 10.15 16.92 5.50
C ILE A 470 9.13 17.88 4.91
N GLY A 471 9.34 18.26 3.66
CA GLY A 471 8.46 19.13 2.90
C GLY A 471 7.73 18.41 1.78
N GLU A 472 6.95 19.16 1.01
CA GLU A 472 6.23 18.66 -0.16
C GLU A 472 7.17 18.04 -1.22
N ALA A 473 8.34 18.65 -1.46
CA ALA A 473 9.31 18.15 -2.43
C ALA A 473 9.85 16.75 -2.10
N ASP A 474 9.96 16.41 -0.81
CA ASP A 474 10.43 15.10 -0.37
C ASP A 474 9.45 13.99 -0.75
N ILE A 475 8.16 14.27 -0.57
CA ILE A 475 7.05 13.39 -0.93
C ILE A 475 6.98 13.23 -2.45
N ALA A 476 7.04 14.33 -3.19
CA ALA A 476 7.06 14.30 -4.65
C ALA A 476 8.26 13.50 -5.19
N ALA A 477 9.44 13.60 -4.56
CA ALA A 477 10.62 12.82 -4.95
C ALA A 477 10.42 11.31 -4.76
N LEU A 478 9.74 10.87 -3.69
CA LEU A 478 9.41 9.44 -3.50
C LEU A 478 8.44 8.97 -4.58
N ILE A 479 7.38 9.73 -4.84
CA ILE A 479 6.40 9.37 -5.87
C ILE A 479 7.05 9.39 -7.26
N ALA A 480 7.94 10.33 -7.54
CA ALA A 480 8.71 10.39 -8.78
C ALA A 480 9.57 9.13 -8.97
N GLN A 481 10.19 8.63 -7.90
CA GLN A 481 10.95 7.38 -7.94
C GLN A 481 10.05 6.16 -8.19
N MET A 482 8.83 6.15 -7.63
CA MET A 482 7.88 5.05 -7.81
C MET A 482 7.23 5.06 -9.20
N THR A 483 6.94 6.25 -9.74
CA THR A 483 6.10 6.43 -10.94
C THR A 483 6.89 6.81 -12.19
N GLY A 484 8.12 7.31 -12.04
CA GLY A 484 8.94 7.85 -13.13
C GLY A 484 8.55 9.28 -13.57
N ILE A 485 7.54 9.90 -12.95
CA ILE A 485 7.09 11.25 -13.28
C ILE A 485 8.03 12.29 -12.62
N PRO A 486 8.54 13.31 -13.34
CA PRO A 486 9.43 14.31 -12.77
C PRO A 486 8.80 15.15 -11.64
N VAL A 487 9.58 15.45 -10.60
CA VAL A 487 9.16 16.24 -9.42
C VAL A 487 8.61 17.61 -9.81
N ASP A 488 9.31 18.32 -10.70
CA ASP A 488 8.90 19.67 -11.14
C ASP A 488 7.48 19.69 -11.73
N ARG A 489 7.07 18.61 -12.40
CA ARG A 489 5.72 18.49 -12.96
C ARG A 489 4.65 18.21 -11.91
N MET A 490 5.00 17.52 -10.81
CA MET A 490 4.07 17.24 -9.72
C MET A 490 3.82 18.48 -8.84
N LEU A 491 4.86 19.30 -8.67
CA LEU A 491 4.85 20.50 -7.83
C LEU A 491 4.32 21.74 -8.56
N GLU A 492 4.21 21.70 -9.89
CA GLU A 492 3.64 22.79 -10.67
C GLU A 492 2.15 22.98 -10.31
N GLY A 493 1.80 24.20 -9.91
CA GLY A 493 0.41 24.53 -9.57
C GLY A 493 -0.50 24.34 -10.77
N GLU A 494 -1.70 23.78 -10.55
CA GLU A 494 -2.67 23.51 -11.63
C GLU A 494 -2.95 24.76 -12.48
N GLY A 495 -2.98 25.95 -11.87
CA GLY A 495 -3.14 27.21 -12.58
C GLY A 495 -1.99 27.56 -13.53
N GLU A 496 -0.74 27.34 -13.12
CA GLU A 496 0.46 27.63 -13.92
C GLU A 496 0.56 26.66 -15.11
N LYS A 497 0.31 25.37 -14.84
CA LYS A 497 0.20 24.33 -15.86
C LYS A 497 -0.85 24.68 -16.93
N LEU A 498 -1.99 25.21 -16.53
CA LEU A 498 -3.03 25.61 -17.48
C LEU A 498 -2.66 26.87 -18.30
N LEU A 499 -1.85 27.77 -17.75
CA LEU A 499 -1.36 28.96 -18.46
C LEU A 499 -0.34 28.60 -19.55
N HIS A 500 0.52 27.61 -19.28
CA HIS A 500 1.56 27.16 -20.22
C HIS A 500 1.13 26.02 -21.16
N MET A 501 -0.14 25.60 -21.11
CA MET A 501 -0.66 24.47 -21.87
C MET A 501 -0.45 24.58 -23.38
N GLU A 502 -0.69 25.74 -23.99
CA GLU A 502 -0.55 25.90 -25.45
C GLU A 502 0.90 25.69 -25.88
N ALA A 503 1.84 26.33 -25.19
CA ALA A 503 3.26 26.18 -25.47
C ALA A 503 3.72 24.73 -25.29
N ALA A 504 3.26 24.05 -24.24
CA ALA A 504 3.59 22.65 -23.99
C ALA A 504 2.99 21.70 -25.05
N LEU A 505 1.75 21.93 -25.47
CA LEU A 505 1.12 21.15 -26.54
C LEU A 505 1.82 21.38 -27.89
N HIS A 506 2.27 22.62 -28.17
CA HIS A 506 3.01 22.96 -29.40
C HIS A 506 4.38 22.30 -29.51
N GLN A 507 5.02 21.93 -28.40
CA GLN A 507 6.28 21.17 -28.44
C GLN A 507 6.10 19.78 -29.07
N ARG A 508 4.89 19.23 -29.03
CA ARG A 508 4.60 17.87 -29.50
C ARG A 508 3.69 17.86 -30.72
N VAL A 509 2.71 18.75 -30.75
CA VAL A 509 1.73 18.85 -31.83
C VAL A 509 2.18 19.94 -32.81
N ILE A 510 2.57 19.50 -34.00
CA ILE A 510 3.03 20.39 -35.06
C ILE A 510 1.83 20.99 -35.82
N GLY A 511 1.83 22.32 -35.92
CA GLY A 511 0.73 23.09 -36.52
C GLY A 511 -0.52 23.04 -35.66
N GLN A 512 -1.68 23.23 -36.30
CA GLN A 512 -2.99 23.20 -35.63
C GLN A 512 -3.14 24.24 -34.51
N ASP A 513 -2.48 25.40 -34.64
CA ASP A 513 -2.43 26.46 -33.61
C ASP A 513 -3.82 26.83 -33.10
N ARG A 514 -4.76 27.03 -34.03
CA ARG A 514 -6.15 27.35 -33.70
C ARG A 514 -6.87 26.22 -32.96
N ALA A 515 -6.55 24.97 -33.25
CA ALA A 515 -7.16 23.82 -32.58
C ALA A 515 -6.69 23.73 -31.13
N ILE A 516 -5.39 23.97 -30.91
CA ILE A 516 -4.75 24.00 -29.59
C ILE A 516 -5.31 25.17 -28.77
N GLU A 517 -5.37 26.38 -29.35
CA GLU A 517 -5.93 27.58 -28.70
C GLU A 517 -7.38 27.35 -28.22
N VAL A 518 -8.27 26.87 -29.10
CA VAL A 518 -9.69 26.61 -28.75
C VAL A 518 -9.81 25.57 -27.64
N LEU A 519 -9.01 24.50 -27.72
CA LEU A 519 -8.99 23.44 -26.71
C LEU A 519 -8.50 23.96 -25.36
N SER A 520 -7.38 24.68 -25.35
CA SER A 520 -6.77 25.26 -24.15
C SER A 520 -7.69 26.29 -23.48
N ASP A 521 -8.34 27.16 -24.26
CA ASP A 521 -9.33 28.12 -23.75
C ASP A 521 -10.53 27.46 -23.09
N ALA A 522 -11.05 26.39 -23.70
CA ALA A 522 -12.18 25.66 -23.13
C ALA A 522 -11.81 24.95 -21.81
N ILE A 523 -10.62 24.35 -21.74
CA ILE A 523 -10.14 23.69 -20.52
C ILE A 523 -9.84 24.71 -19.42
N ARG A 524 -9.21 25.85 -19.74
CA ARG A 524 -8.99 26.97 -18.80
C ARG A 524 -10.31 27.50 -18.24
N ARG A 525 -11.34 27.67 -19.07
CA ARG A 525 -12.69 28.07 -18.62
C ARG A 525 -13.31 27.05 -17.67
N ALA A 526 -13.10 25.76 -17.91
CA ALA A 526 -13.61 24.72 -17.02
C ALA A 526 -12.92 24.71 -15.67
N ARG A 527 -11.59 24.80 -15.66
CA ARG A 527 -10.77 24.72 -14.44
C ARG A 527 -10.75 26.02 -13.62
N SER A 528 -11.03 27.17 -14.22
CA SER A 528 -11.22 28.44 -13.51
C SER A 528 -12.54 28.54 -12.72
N GLY A 529 -13.34 27.47 -12.69
CA GLY A 529 -14.62 27.45 -11.97
C GLY A 529 -15.73 28.25 -12.65
N LEU A 530 -15.53 28.70 -13.89
CA LEU A 530 -16.52 29.42 -14.68
C LEU A 530 -17.55 28.49 -15.36
N LYS A 531 -17.30 27.17 -15.32
CA LYS A 531 -18.18 26.13 -15.85
C LYS A 531 -18.94 25.43 -14.72
N ASP A 532 -20.08 24.82 -15.05
CA ASP A 532 -20.84 23.98 -14.10
C ASP A 532 -19.97 22.82 -13.57
N PRO A 533 -19.73 22.73 -12.25
CA PRO A 533 -18.90 21.70 -11.63
C PRO A 533 -19.51 20.30 -11.71
N ARG A 534 -20.77 20.16 -12.16
CA ARG A 534 -21.40 18.86 -12.39
C ARG A 534 -21.02 18.25 -13.73
N ARG A 535 -20.47 19.02 -14.66
CA ARG A 535 -20.13 18.53 -16.01
C ARG A 535 -18.67 18.07 -16.06
N PRO A 536 -18.28 17.23 -17.04
CA PRO A 536 -16.88 16.92 -17.32
C PRO A 536 -16.04 18.19 -17.54
N ILE A 537 -14.71 18.10 -17.42
CA ILE A 537 -13.79 19.21 -17.68
C ILE A 537 -14.05 19.82 -19.07
N GLY A 538 -14.20 18.98 -20.09
CA GLY A 538 -14.56 19.44 -21.44
C GLY A 538 -15.14 18.33 -22.29
N SER A 539 -16.10 18.67 -23.15
CA SER A 539 -16.59 17.82 -24.22
C SER A 539 -16.33 18.47 -25.58
N PHE A 540 -15.58 17.78 -26.43
CA PHE A 540 -15.05 18.32 -27.68
C PHE A 540 -15.38 17.44 -28.87
N ILE A 541 -15.71 18.05 -30.01
CA ILE A 541 -15.72 17.34 -31.30
C ILE A 541 -14.53 17.80 -32.14
N PHE A 542 -13.63 16.88 -32.46
CA PHE A 542 -12.47 17.09 -33.33
C PHE A 542 -12.85 16.76 -34.77
N VAL A 543 -12.98 17.77 -35.61
CA VAL A 543 -13.37 17.63 -37.02
C VAL A 543 -12.19 17.94 -37.94
N GLY A 544 -11.95 17.09 -38.94
CA GLY A 544 -10.95 17.35 -39.97
C GLY A 544 -10.63 16.11 -40.81
N PRO A 545 -9.67 16.19 -41.75
CA PRO A 545 -9.23 15.05 -42.55
C PRO A 545 -8.62 13.93 -41.70
N THR A 546 -8.49 12.74 -42.29
CA THR A 546 -7.71 11.66 -41.69
C THR A 546 -6.23 12.00 -41.68
N GLY A 547 -5.53 11.70 -40.58
CA GLY A 547 -4.07 11.84 -40.51
C GLY A 547 -3.51 13.25 -40.26
N VAL A 548 -4.36 14.21 -39.84
CA VAL A 548 -3.94 15.58 -39.47
C VAL A 548 -3.56 15.78 -38.00
N GLY A 549 -3.66 14.73 -37.17
CA GLY A 549 -3.21 14.78 -35.77
C GLY A 549 -4.32 14.81 -34.69
N LYS A 550 -5.59 14.57 -35.03
CA LYS A 550 -6.72 14.54 -34.06
C LYS A 550 -6.47 13.66 -32.82
N THR A 551 -6.13 12.39 -33.05
CA THR A 551 -5.80 11.42 -31.99
C THR A 551 -4.51 11.80 -31.27
N TYR A 552 -3.55 12.39 -31.97
CA TYR A 552 -2.25 12.77 -31.42
C TYR A 552 -2.40 13.95 -30.45
N LEU A 553 -3.21 14.96 -30.77
CA LEU A 553 -3.55 16.05 -29.84
C LEU A 553 -4.25 15.52 -28.58
N ALA A 554 -5.18 14.56 -28.71
CA ALA A 554 -5.81 13.93 -27.56
C ALA A 554 -4.81 13.20 -26.64
N LYS A 555 -3.82 12.53 -27.24
CA LYS A 555 -2.74 11.87 -26.49
C LYS A 555 -1.83 12.88 -25.79
N ALA A 556 -1.38 13.90 -26.51
CA ALA A 556 -0.57 14.97 -25.95
C ALA A 556 -1.29 15.70 -24.80
N LEU A 557 -2.61 15.88 -24.94
CA LEU A 557 -3.44 16.44 -23.88
C LEU A 557 -3.51 15.54 -22.65
N ALA A 558 -3.66 14.23 -22.82
CA ALA A 558 -3.67 13.28 -21.71
C ALA A 558 -2.35 13.29 -20.94
N GLU A 559 -1.24 13.21 -21.68
CA GLU A 559 0.11 13.25 -21.13
C GLU A 559 0.43 14.58 -20.44
N TYR A 560 -0.13 15.69 -20.93
CA TYR A 560 0.09 16.99 -20.30
C TYR A 560 -0.82 17.21 -19.08
N LEU A 561 -2.13 17.01 -19.20
CA LEU A 561 -3.07 17.29 -18.12
C LEU A 561 -2.94 16.31 -16.96
N PHE A 562 -2.71 15.04 -17.25
CA PHE A 562 -2.74 13.96 -16.27
C PHE A 562 -1.38 13.32 -16.02
N ASP A 563 -0.30 13.85 -16.63
CA ASP A 563 1.07 13.35 -16.52
C ASP A 563 1.22 11.85 -16.87
N ASP A 564 0.26 11.29 -17.61
CA ASP A 564 0.19 9.87 -17.92
C ASP A 564 -0.37 9.67 -19.34
N ALA A 565 0.37 8.96 -20.19
CA ALA A 565 -0.08 8.60 -21.54
C ALA A 565 -1.24 7.59 -21.52
N ASP A 566 -1.27 6.71 -20.52
CA ASP A 566 -2.30 5.69 -20.32
C ASP A 566 -3.59 6.28 -19.72
N ALA A 567 -3.58 7.57 -19.37
CA ALA A 567 -4.78 8.32 -19.06
C ALA A 567 -5.69 8.54 -20.28
N LEU A 568 -5.21 8.27 -21.51
CA LEU A 568 -6.02 8.24 -22.72
C LEU A 568 -6.72 6.88 -22.88
N ILE A 569 -8.05 6.86 -22.76
CA ILE A 569 -8.86 5.72 -23.23
C ILE A 569 -9.30 6.00 -24.66
N ARG A 570 -9.04 5.06 -25.58
CA ARG A 570 -9.50 5.16 -26.96
C ARG A 570 -10.54 4.08 -27.26
N LEU A 571 -11.71 4.51 -27.71
CA LEU A 571 -12.83 3.66 -28.11
C LEU A 571 -13.14 3.90 -29.59
N ASP A 572 -13.01 2.86 -30.42
CA ASP A 572 -13.36 2.92 -31.83
C ASP A 572 -14.88 2.73 -32.01
N MET A 573 -15.58 3.77 -32.44
CA MET A 573 -17.04 3.73 -32.59
C MET A 573 -17.52 2.83 -33.73
N SER A 574 -16.62 2.38 -34.60
CA SER A 574 -16.93 1.33 -35.55
C SER A 574 -17.21 -0.03 -34.89
N GLU A 575 -16.69 -0.30 -33.69
CA GLU A 575 -17.02 -1.50 -32.91
C GLU A 575 -18.38 -1.40 -32.19
N TYR A 576 -18.91 -0.18 -32.08
CA TYR A 576 -20.14 0.16 -31.37
C TYR A 576 -21.31 0.50 -32.31
N GLN A 577 -21.29 -0.05 -33.53
CA GLN A 577 -22.36 0.11 -34.53
C GLN A 577 -23.65 -0.65 -34.16
N GLU A 578 -23.54 -1.73 -33.38
CA GLU A 578 -24.65 -2.60 -33.04
C GLU A 578 -25.13 -2.41 -31.61
N ARG A 579 -26.44 -2.57 -31.38
CA ARG A 579 -27.05 -2.34 -30.07
C ARG A 579 -26.47 -3.22 -28.95
N HIS A 580 -26.10 -4.46 -29.27
CA HIS A 580 -25.58 -5.40 -28.28
C HIS A 580 -24.14 -5.08 -27.84
N THR A 581 -23.35 -4.40 -28.68
CA THR A 581 -21.98 -3.99 -28.32
C THR A 581 -21.96 -2.77 -27.41
N VAL A 582 -23.01 -1.93 -27.44
CA VAL A 582 -23.17 -0.79 -26.53
C VAL A 582 -23.16 -1.22 -25.05
N SER A 583 -23.71 -2.40 -24.74
CA SER A 583 -23.69 -2.94 -23.38
C SER A 583 -22.27 -3.17 -22.85
N ARG A 584 -21.25 -3.35 -23.72
CA ARG A 584 -19.85 -3.49 -23.28
C ARG A 584 -19.29 -2.20 -22.65
N LEU A 585 -19.82 -1.03 -23.02
CA LEU A 585 -19.37 0.26 -22.46
C LEU A 585 -19.78 0.41 -20.98
N VAL A 586 -21.01 0.00 -20.63
CA VAL A 586 -21.64 0.29 -19.32
C VAL A 586 -21.79 -0.96 -18.45
N GLY A 587 -21.69 -2.16 -19.05
CA GLY A 587 -21.97 -3.45 -18.43
C GLY A 587 -23.26 -4.07 -18.98
N ALA A 588 -23.34 -5.40 -18.97
CA ALA A 588 -24.57 -6.10 -19.37
C ALA A 588 -25.60 -6.07 -18.22
N PRO A 589 -26.91 -5.99 -18.51
CA PRO A 589 -27.96 -6.05 -17.49
C PRO A 589 -28.14 -7.48 -16.92
N PRO A 590 -28.75 -7.63 -15.72
CA PRO A 590 -28.98 -8.93 -15.09
C PRO A 590 -29.69 -9.93 -16.03
N GLY A 591 -29.08 -11.11 -16.21
CA GLY A 591 -29.62 -12.19 -17.04
C GLY A 591 -29.10 -12.26 -18.49
N TYR A 592 -28.12 -11.41 -18.87
CA TYR A 592 -27.42 -11.45 -20.15
C TYR A 592 -26.00 -12.03 -20.00
N VAL A 593 -25.46 -12.61 -21.07
CA VAL A 593 -24.05 -13.08 -21.11
C VAL A 593 -23.14 -11.86 -20.93
N GLY A 594 -22.20 -11.95 -19.97
CA GLY A 594 -21.34 -10.82 -19.57
C GLY A 594 -21.93 -9.95 -18.44
N TYR A 595 -22.94 -10.43 -17.70
CA TYR A 595 -23.45 -9.72 -16.51
C TYR A 595 -22.37 -9.51 -15.44
N ASP A 596 -21.51 -10.51 -15.23
CA ASP A 596 -20.39 -10.41 -14.28
C ASP A 596 -19.19 -9.62 -14.85
N GLU A 597 -19.22 -9.27 -16.15
CA GLU A 597 -18.19 -8.44 -16.78
C GLU A 597 -18.56 -6.97 -16.58
N ALA A 598 -17.68 -6.26 -15.89
CA ALA A 598 -17.88 -4.84 -15.63
C ALA A 598 -17.60 -4.00 -16.90
N GLY A 599 -18.39 -2.94 -17.11
CA GLY A 599 -18.35 -2.16 -18.35
C GLY A 599 -17.01 -1.48 -18.58
N GLU A 600 -16.51 -1.53 -19.81
CA GLU A 600 -15.18 -1.05 -20.21
C GLU A 600 -14.97 0.43 -19.85
N LEU A 601 -15.94 1.29 -20.18
CA LEU A 601 -15.87 2.72 -19.91
C LEU A 601 -16.08 3.02 -18.42
N THR A 602 -17.10 2.39 -17.81
CA THR A 602 -17.45 2.61 -16.41
C THR A 602 -16.35 2.15 -15.45
N GLU A 603 -15.69 1.02 -15.71
CA GLU A 603 -14.59 0.55 -14.87
C GLU A 603 -13.34 1.37 -15.05
N ALA A 604 -12.98 1.69 -16.29
CA ALA A 604 -11.75 2.43 -16.56
C ALA A 604 -11.79 3.83 -15.90
N VAL A 605 -12.95 4.48 -15.90
CA VAL A 605 -13.17 5.76 -15.22
C VAL A 605 -13.35 5.60 -13.71
N ARG A 606 -14.00 4.53 -13.22
CA ARG A 606 -14.09 4.29 -11.77
C ARG A 606 -12.71 4.09 -11.14
N ARG A 607 -11.85 3.31 -11.80
CA ARG A 607 -10.48 3.03 -11.31
C ARG A 607 -9.58 4.27 -11.37
N ARG A 608 -9.75 5.10 -12.41
CA ARG A 608 -9.02 6.37 -12.55
C ARG A 608 -9.97 7.45 -13.12
N PRO A 609 -10.50 8.34 -12.28
CA PRO A 609 -11.44 9.39 -12.71
C PRO A 609 -10.81 10.51 -13.57
N TYR A 610 -9.49 10.66 -13.53
CA TYR A 610 -8.73 11.69 -14.27
C TYR A 610 -8.24 11.13 -15.60
N ARG A 611 -9.01 11.31 -16.66
CA ARG A 611 -8.72 10.70 -17.97
C ARG A 611 -9.19 11.53 -19.15
N VAL A 612 -8.53 11.34 -20.28
CA VAL A 612 -9.03 11.73 -21.60
C VAL A 612 -9.73 10.53 -22.23
N ILE A 613 -10.98 10.71 -22.67
CA ILE A 613 -11.78 9.66 -23.28
C ILE A 613 -11.99 10.03 -24.74
N LEU A 614 -11.42 9.24 -25.64
CA LEU A 614 -11.44 9.47 -27.08
C LEU A 614 -12.41 8.50 -27.76
N PHE A 615 -13.52 9.02 -28.25
CA PHE A 615 -14.46 8.32 -29.12
C PHE A 615 -14.08 8.58 -30.58
N ASP A 616 -13.43 7.61 -31.21
CA ASP A 616 -12.94 7.74 -32.60
C ASP A 616 -14.07 7.44 -33.59
N GLU A 617 -14.21 8.24 -34.65
CA GLU A 617 -15.24 8.11 -35.70
C GLU A 617 -16.69 8.10 -35.18
N ILE A 618 -17.05 9.08 -34.34
CA ILE A 618 -18.33 9.14 -33.62
C ILE A 618 -19.57 9.05 -34.52
N GLU A 619 -19.48 9.45 -35.80
CA GLU A 619 -20.55 9.30 -36.78
C GLU A 619 -20.94 7.84 -37.10
N LYS A 620 -20.10 6.87 -36.74
CA LYS A 620 -20.36 5.43 -36.93
C LYS A 620 -21.12 4.81 -35.75
N ALA A 621 -21.14 5.45 -34.58
CA ALA A 621 -21.72 4.88 -33.38
C ALA A 621 -23.22 4.59 -33.50
N HIS A 622 -23.70 3.57 -32.79
CA HIS A 622 -25.14 3.31 -32.63
C HIS A 622 -25.82 4.48 -31.86
N PRO A 623 -27.08 4.84 -32.17
CA PRO A 623 -27.83 5.88 -31.46
C PRO A 623 -27.84 5.78 -29.93
N ASP A 624 -27.83 4.56 -29.37
CA ASP A 624 -27.84 4.34 -27.92
C ASP A 624 -26.53 4.82 -27.24
N VAL A 625 -25.40 4.87 -27.94
CA VAL A 625 -24.15 5.44 -27.41
C VAL A 625 -24.31 6.92 -27.09
N PHE A 626 -25.02 7.66 -27.96
CA PHE A 626 -25.26 9.09 -27.75
C PHE A 626 -26.12 9.37 -26.52
N ASN A 627 -27.03 8.47 -26.15
CA ASN A 627 -27.82 8.61 -24.92
C ASN A 627 -26.94 8.50 -23.67
N THR A 628 -26.01 7.54 -23.67
CA THR A 628 -25.00 7.40 -22.61
C THR A 628 -24.11 8.66 -22.53
N LEU A 629 -23.63 9.15 -23.67
CA LEU A 629 -22.81 10.37 -23.72
C LEU A 629 -23.56 11.62 -23.25
N LEU A 630 -24.84 11.76 -23.58
CA LEU A 630 -25.67 12.88 -23.10
C LEU A 630 -25.74 12.88 -21.56
N GLN A 631 -25.97 11.72 -20.95
CA GLN A 631 -25.99 11.60 -19.49
C GLN A 631 -24.65 12.01 -18.87
N VAL A 632 -23.54 11.55 -19.45
CA VAL A 632 -22.19 11.90 -18.99
C VAL A 632 -21.90 13.41 -19.16
N MET A 633 -22.25 14.01 -20.30
CA MET A 633 -21.99 15.42 -20.58
C MET A 633 -22.88 16.39 -19.77
N ASP A 634 -24.04 15.93 -19.31
CA ASP A 634 -24.99 16.72 -18.52
C ASP A 634 -24.73 16.65 -17.02
N ASP A 635 -24.64 15.44 -16.47
CA ASP A 635 -24.58 15.22 -15.03
C ASP A 635 -23.18 14.80 -14.55
N GLY A 636 -22.22 14.61 -15.47
CA GLY A 636 -20.87 14.16 -15.16
C GLY A 636 -20.87 12.81 -14.46
N ARG A 637 -21.93 12.01 -14.62
CA ARG A 637 -22.13 10.76 -13.90
C ARG A 637 -22.78 9.74 -14.80
N LEU A 638 -22.37 8.49 -14.65
CA LEU A 638 -22.99 7.36 -15.33
C LEU A 638 -23.23 6.24 -14.33
N THR A 639 -24.43 5.67 -14.33
CA THR A 639 -24.75 4.53 -13.48
C THR A 639 -24.56 3.25 -14.28
N ASP A 640 -23.75 2.34 -13.75
CA ASP A 640 -23.54 1.01 -14.35
C ASP A 640 -24.76 0.10 -14.13
N THR A 641 -24.74 -1.09 -14.73
CA THR A 641 -25.84 -2.07 -14.59
C THR A 641 -25.96 -2.70 -13.20
N HIS A 642 -24.96 -2.51 -12.34
CA HIS A 642 -24.95 -2.96 -10.94
C HIS A 642 -25.46 -1.87 -9.98
N GLY A 643 -25.85 -0.69 -10.50
CA GLY A 643 -26.33 0.43 -9.71
C GLY A 643 -25.22 1.30 -9.10
N ARG A 644 -23.95 1.07 -9.46
CA ARG A 644 -22.81 1.89 -9.04
C ARG A 644 -22.76 3.15 -9.91
N THR A 645 -22.61 4.31 -9.27
CA THR A 645 -22.49 5.58 -10.00
C THR A 645 -21.03 5.94 -10.17
N VAL A 646 -20.60 6.09 -11.42
CA VAL A 646 -19.24 6.46 -11.83
C VAL A 646 -19.19 7.96 -12.10
N ASP A 647 -18.12 8.61 -11.66
CA ASP A 647 -17.91 10.05 -11.76
C ASP A 647 -17.01 10.41 -12.94
N PHE A 648 -17.53 11.23 -13.85
CA PHE A 648 -16.87 11.72 -15.06
C PHE A 648 -16.52 13.22 -14.97
N ARG A 649 -16.76 13.89 -13.84
CA ARG A 649 -16.49 15.34 -13.68
C ARG A 649 -15.04 15.71 -13.93
N ASN A 650 -14.12 14.78 -13.65
CA ASN A 650 -12.68 14.94 -13.84
C ASN A 650 -12.17 14.41 -15.20
N THR A 651 -13.08 14.18 -16.16
CA THR A 651 -12.72 13.65 -17.49
C THR A 651 -12.76 14.72 -18.58
N VAL A 652 -11.95 14.53 -19.61
CA VAL A 652 -12.03 15.26 -20.89
C VAL A 652 -12.57 14.29 -21.94
N ILE A 653 -13.69 14.64 -22.56
CA ILE A 653 -14.35 13.82 -23.57
C ILE A 653 -14.03 14.40 -24.94
N ILE A 654 -13.40 13.61 -25.80
CA ILE A 654 -13.04 13.99 -27.16
C ILE A 654 -13.72 13.03 -28.12
N MET A 655 -14.39 13.56 -29.13
CA MET A 655 -15.04 12.78 -30.18
C MET A 655 -14.42 13.17 -31.51
N THR A 656 -13.80 12.23 -32.23
CA THR A 656 -13.27 12.54 -33.56
C THR A 656 -14.34 12.31 -34.61
N SER A 657 -14.31 13.13 -35.66
CA SER A 657 -15.15 12.95 -36.83
C SER A 657 -14.40 13.31 -38.10
N ASN A 658 -14.67 12.56 -39.17
CA ASN A 658 -14.15 12.85 -40.50
C ASN A 658 -15.19 13.62 -41.36
N LEU A 659 -16.28 14.08 -40.75
CA LEU A 659 -17.35 14.79 -41.46
C LEU A 659 -16.87 16.11 -42.06
N GLY A 660 -17.38 16.42 -43.25
CA GLY A 660 -17.02 17.61 -44.02
C GLY A 660 -15.91 17.39 -45.05
N THR A 661 -15.16 16.29 -44.97
CA THR A 661 -13.93 16.07 -45.76
C THR A 661 -14.16 15.55 -47.19
N GLY A 662 -15.39 15.17 -47.58
CA GLY A 662 -15.58 14.34 -48.78
C GLY A 662 -16.91 14.37 -49.54
N GLU A 663 -17.82 15.33 -49.36
CA GLU A 663 -19.02 15.41 -50.24
C GLU A 663 -18.84 16.43 -51.40
N LYS A 664 -18.35 15.91 -52.52
CA LYS A 664 -18.38 16.39 -53.94
C LYS A 664 -17.08 17.00 -54.50
N SER A 665 -16.77 16.52 -55.70
CA SER A 665 -15.67 16.81 -56.63
C SER A 665 -15.49 18.27 -57.06
N THR A 666 -15.39 19.18 -56.10
CA THR A 666 -14.92 20.56 -56.29
C THR A 666 -13.80 20.81 -55.27
N PRO A 667 -12.63 21.32 -55.68
CA PRO A 667 -11.46 21.51 -54.81
C PRO A 667 -11.61 22.75 -53.90
N ILE A 668 -12.76 22.87 -53.23
CA ILE A 668 -13.11 23.97 -52.33
C ILE A 668 -13.72 23.32 -51.08
N GLY A 669 -12.87 22.85 -50.18
CA GLY A 669 -13.29 22.24 -48.93
C GLY A 669 -12.05 21.72 -48.22
N PHE A 670 -11.61 22.44 -47.18
CA PHE A 670 -10.34 22.25 -46.48
C PHE A 670 -9.09 22.59 -47.30
N THR A 671 -9.06 23.72 -48.02
CA THR A 671 -7.78 24.44 -48.21
C THR A 671 -7.48 25.19 -46.91
N ARG A 672 -6.20 25.22 -46.48
CA ARG A 672 -5.78 26.01 -45.31
C ARG A 672 -6.23 27.46 -45.52
N ALA A 673 -7.01 27.98 -44.58
CA ALA A 673 -7.58 29.31 -44.70
C ALA A 673 -6.45 30.34 -44.67
N GLN A 674 -6.35 31.16 -45.71
CA GLN A 674 -5.35 32.23 -45.80
C GLN A 674 -5.89 33.57 -45.27
N SER A 675 -7.20 33.62 -44.95
CA SER A 675 -7.87 34.78 -44.36
C SER A 675 -8.92 34.37 -43.33
N GLU A 676 -9.25 35.27 -42.40
CA GLU A 676 -10.34 35.04 -41.42
C GLU A 676 -11.69 34.72 -42.09
N ALA A 677 -11.95 35.30 -43.27
CA ALA A 677 -13.18 35.07 -44.02
C ALA A 677 -13.30 33.62 -44.52
N GLU A 678 -12.21 33.03 -45.01
CA GLU A 678 -12.16 31.62 -45.43
C GLU A 678 -12.28 30.68 -44.23
N ALA A 679 -11.71 31.07 -43.10
CA ALA A 679 -11.77 30.30 -41.87
C ALA A 679 -13.20 30.27 -41.29
N ASP A 680 -13.95 31.36 -41.44
CA ASP A 680 -15.38 31.45 -41.06
C ASP A 680 -16.28 30.63 -42.00
N ASP A 681 -15.98 30.61 -43.30
CA ASP A 681 -16.71 29.79 -44.28
C ASP A 681 -16.50 28.28 -44.05
N LEU A 682 -15.27 27.88 -43.74
CA LEU A 682 -14.95 26.51 -43.35
C LEU A 682 -15.73 26.08 -42.10
N ARG A 683 -15.78 26.94 -41.07
CA ARG A 683 -16.56 26.69 -39.85
C ARG A 683 -18.04 26.51 -40.13
N LYS A 684 -18.65 27.38 -40.95
CA LYS A 684 -20.07 27.24 -41.36
C LYS A 684 -20.34 25.94 -42.11
N THR A 685 -19.40 25.52 -42.95
CA THR A 685 -19.50 24.27 -43.69
C THR A 685 -19.44 23.06 -42.75
N VAL A 686 -18.50 23.06 -41.80
CA VAL A 686 -18.39 22.05 -40.75
C VAL A 686 -19.64 22.01 -39.88
N GLU A 687 -20.14 23.17 -39.43
CA GLU A 687 -21.34 23.26 -38.60
C GLU A 687 -22.57 22.67 -39.32
N LYS A 688 -22.71 22.96 -40.62
CA LYS A 688 -23.78 22.39 -41.45
C LYS A 688 -23.66 20.88 -41.58
N ALA A 689 -22.45 20.35 -41.70
CA ALA A 689 -22.20 18.90 -41.74
C ALA A 689 -22.54 18.24 -40.39
N LEU A 690 -22.13 18.83 -39.27
CA LEU A 690 -22.44 18.34 -37.93
C LEU A 690 -23.94 18.33 -37.64
N ARG A 691 -24.66 19.42 -37.99
CA ARG A 691 -26.13 19.50 -37.83
C ARG A 691 -26.90 18.50 -38.68
N ARG A 692 -26.28 17.98 -39.77
CA ARG A 692 -26.87 16.93 -40.61
C ARG A 692 -26.63 15.54 -40.02
N ALA A 693 -25.48 15.31 -39.41
CA ALA A 693 -25.10 14.02 -38.84
C ALA A 693 -25.63 13.79 -37.43
N PHE A 694 -25.67 14.84 -36.60
CA PHE A 694 -26.02 14.75 -35.18
C PHE A 694 -27.28 15.56 -34.86
N ARG A 695 -28.01 15.12 -33.82
CA ARG A 695 -29.18 15.84 -33.32
C ARG A 695 -28.75 17.13 -32.62
N PRO A 696 -29.56 18.21 -32.68
CA PRO A 696 -29.25 19.46 -31.98
C PRO A 696 -29.04 19.29 -30.47
N GLU A 697 -29.78 18.36 -29.86
CA GLU A 697 -29.68 18.02 -28.44
C GLU A 697 -28.25 17.61 -28.05
N PHE A 698 -27.60 16.79 -28.87
CA PHE A 698 -26.22 16.34 -28.65
C PHE A 698 -25.23 17.48 -28.84
N LEU A 699 -25.34 18.23 -29.94
CA LEU A 699 -24.44 19.34 -30.25
C LEU A 699 -24.48 20.45 -29.19
N ASN A 700 -25.64 20.70 -28.59
CA ASN A 700 -25.80 21.70 -27.52
C ASN A 700 -25.14 21.29 -26.20
N ARG A 701 -24.72 20.02 -26.03
CA ARG A 701 -24.00 19.53 -24.83
C ARG A 701 -22.49 19.43 -25.04
N VAL A 702 -22.02 19.64 -26.27
CA VAL A 702 -20.61 19.77 -26.59
C VAL A 702 -20.17 21.18 -26.23
N ASP A 703 -19.06 21.32 -25.52
CA ASP A 703 -18.55 22.64 -25.13
C ASP A 703 -17.99 23.40 -26.33
N ASP A 704 -17.16 22.74 -27.16
CA ASP A 704 -16.59 23.35 -28.36
C ASP A 704 -16.32 22.34 -29.49
N VAL A 705 -16.35 22.84 -30.73
CA VAL A 705 -15.97 22.10 -31.94
C VAL A 705 -14.60 22.57 -32.38
N VAL A 706 -13.63 21.66 -32.37
CA VAL A 706 -12.23 21.91 -32.72
C VAL A 706 -12.03 21.48 -34.17
N VAL A 707 -11.73 22.43 -35.05
CA VAL A 707 -11.52 22.19 -36.48
C VAL A 707 -10.04 22.09 -36.77
N PHE A 708 -9.63 20.97 -37.38
CA PHE A 708 -8.27 20.69 -37.80
C PHE A 708 -8.08 21.06 -39.27
N GLU A 709 -6.94 21.67 -39.55
CA GLU A 709 -6.53 22.09 -40.88
C GLU A 709 -5.67 21.00 -41.55
N PRO A 710 -5.65 20.91 -42.89
CA PRO A 710 -4.69 20.06 -43.57
C PRO A 710 -3.25 20.52 -43.28
N LEU A 711 -2.36 19.55 -43.11
CA LEU A 711 -0.94 19.80 -42.87
C LEU A 711 -0.25 20.31 -44.14
N THR A 712 0.64 21.27 -43.95
CA THR A 712 1.53 21.80 -44.99
C THR A 712 2.82 20.98 -45.09
N GLU A 713 3.50 21.05 -46.23
CA GLU A 713 4.77 20.33 -46.45
C GLU A 713 5.83 20.62 -45.37
N PRO A 714 6.03 21.88 -44.91
CA PRO A 714 6.93 22.15 -43.78
C PRO A 714 6.50 21.53 -42.45
N GLU A 715 5.19 21.48 -42.17
CA GLU A 715 4.67 20.83 -40.95
C GLU A 715 4.89 19.32 -41.01
N ILE A 716 4.70 18.69 -42.17
CA ILE A 716 4.97 17.26 -42.36
C ILE A 716 6.47 16.98 -42.20
N ALA A 717 7.34 17.87 -42.65
CA ALA A 717 8.79 17.74 -42.44
C ALA A 717 9.16 17.81 -40.96
N ASN A 718 8.53 18.70 -40.18
CA ASN A 718 8.73 18.77 -38.73
C ASN A 718 8.20 17.51 -38.03
N ILE A 719 7.05 16.96 -38.46
CA ILE A 719 6.54 15.67 -37.95
C ILE A 719 7.53 14.54 -38.26
N ALA A 720 8.11 14.53 -39.47
CA ALA A 720 9.12 13.54 -39.84
C ALA A 720 10.37 13.64 -38.95
N ARG A 721 10.80 14.85 -38.59
CA ARG A 721 11.93 15.07 -37.66
C ARG A 721 11.63 14.49 -36.27
N LEU A 722 10.44 14.74 -35.72
CA LEU A 722 10.05 14.18 -34.43
C LEU A 722 10.08 12.63 -34.42
N GLU A 723 9.53 11.99 -35.46
CA GLU A 723 9.56 10.53 -35.59
C GLU A 723 10.99 9.98 -35.77
N ILE A 724 11.88 10.74 -36.44
CA ILE A 724 13.29 10.40 -36.58
C ILE A 724 14.01 10.51 -35.22
N ASP A 725 13.72 11.55 -34.45
CA ASP A 725 14.29 11.74 -33.11
C ASP A 725 13.87 10.61 -32.15
N GLU A 726 12.63 10.11 -32.22
CA GLU A 726 12.20 8.91 -31.47
C GLU A 726 13.04 7.66 -31.82
N VAL A 727 13.46 7.51 -33.08
CA VAL A 727 14.37 6.43 -33.50
C VAL A 727 15.79 6.68 -32.99
N ARG A 728 16.21 7.94 -32.95
CA ARG A 728 17.53 8.38 -32.48
C ARG A 728 17.71 8.12 -30.99
N GLU A 729 16.72 8.46 -30.17
CA GLU A 729 16.74 8.18 -28.72
C GLU A 729 16.87 6.67 -28.43
N ARG A 730 16.13 5.83 -29.16
CA ARG A 730 16.22 4.36 -29.04
C ARG A 730 17.60 3.81 -29.42
N LEU A 731 18.28 4.42 -30.39
CA LEU A 731 19.65 4.05 -30.77
C LEU A 731 20.69 4.58 -29.78
N ALA A 732 20.42 5.70 -29.11
CA ALA A 732 21.29 6.29 -28.11
C ALA A 732 21.51 5.38 -26.89
N GLU A 733 20.52 4.54 -26.52
CA GLU A 733 20.68 3.49 -25.49
C GLU A 733 21.84 2.53 -25.79
N ARG A 734 22.14 2.33 -27.09
CA ARG A 734 23.27 1.50 -27.57
C ARG A 734 24.54 2.31 -27.81
N ARG A 735 24.55 3.59 -27.44
CA ARG A 735 25.60 4.56 -27.73
C ARG A 735 25.88 4.67 -29.23
N ILE A 736 24.84 4.65 -30.06
CA ILE A 736 24.94 4.91 -31.50
C ILE A 736 24.08 6.12 -31.81
N ASP A 737 24.61 7.04 -32.61
CA ASP A 737 23.88 8.22 -33.06
C ASP A 737 23.65 8.20 -34.58
N PHE A 738 22.72 9.00 -35.09
CA PHE A 738 22.59 9.23 -36.53
C PHE A 738 22.03 10.61 -36.86
N THR A 739 22.38 11.12 -38.04
CA THR A 739 21.87 12.38 -38.59
C THR A 739 21.19 12.12 -39.93
N VAL A 740 20.19 12.93 -40.27
CA VAL A 740 19.47 12.85 -41.54
C VAL A 740 19.65 14.17 -42.28
N SER A 741 20.09 14.11 -43.54
CA SER A 741 20.24 15.31 -44.38
C SER A 741 18.88 15.92 -44.76
N ASP A 742 18.83 17.21 -45.08
CA ASP A 742 17.59 17.86 -45.53
C ASP A 742 17.06 17.25 -46.85
N ALA A 743 17.95 16.72 -47.69
CA ALA A 743 17.59 16.00 -48.92
C ALA A 743 16.89 14.67 -48.61
N ALA A 744 17.43 13.90 -47.65
CA ALA A 744 16.82 12.67 -47.16
C ALA A 744 15.48 12.93 -46.47
N LEU A 745 15.39 13.98 -45.65
CA LEU A 745 14.15 14.39 -45.01
C LEU A 745 13.08 14.74 -46.05
N SER A 746 13.43 15.54 -47.06
CA SER A 746 12.50 15.91 -48.14
C SER A 746 12.02 14.69 -48.93
N ALA A 747 12.90 13.71 -49.18
CA ALA A 747 12.53 12.46 -49.83
C ALA A 747 11.56 11.63 -48.98
N LEU A 748 11.77 11.55 -47.66
CA LEU A 748 10.88 10.88 -46.72
C LEU A 748 9.50 11.54 -46.67
N VAL A 749 9.44 12.87 -46.65
CA VAL A 749 8.18 13.63 -46.66
C VAL A 749 7.41 13.38 -47.94
N LYS A 750 8.08 13.43 -49.09
CA LYS A 750 7.45 13.21 -50.40
C LYS A 750 6.93 11.79 -50.58
N GLU A 751 7.61 10.78 -50.06
CA GLU A 751 7.18 9.37 -50.10
C GLU A 751 6.16 9.03 -48.97
N GLY A 752 6.20 9.76 -47.86
CA GLY A 752 5.39 9.53 -46.65
C GLY A 752 4.10 10.35 -46.55
N TYR A 753 3.91 11.36 -47.40
CA TYR A 753 2.69 12.16 -47.47
C TYR A 753 1.69 11.58 -48.47
N ASP A 754 0.45 11.43 -48.03
CA ASP A 754 -0.68 11.05 -48.87
C ASP A 754 -1.82 12.08 -48.71
N PRO A 755 -2.35 12.67 -49.79
CA PRO A 755 -3.44 13.65 -49.70
C PRO A 755 -4.71 13.15 -49.01
N ASP A 756 -5.01 11.84 -49.08
CA ASP A 756 -6.19 11.22 -48.46
C ASP A 756 -5.91 10.75 -47.02
N PHE A 757 -4.68 10.31 -46.74
CA PHE A 757 -4.30 9.72 -45.43
C PHE A 757 -3.43 10.62 -44.54
N GLY A 758 -3.07 11.81 -45.00
CA GLY A 758 -2.24 12.78 -44.28
C GLY A 758 -0.84 12.23 -43.99
N ALA A 759 -0.35 12.46 -42.76
CA ALA A 759 0.96 11.98 -42.31
C ALA A 759 0.97 10.51 -41.84
N ARG A 760 -0.16 9.77 -41.91
CA ARG A 760 -0.22 8.36 -41.44
C ARG A 760 0.82 7.43 -42.10
N PRO A 761 1.12 7.52 -43.41
CA PRO A 761 2.12 6.65 -44.03
C PRO A 761 3.56 6.97 -43.62
N LEU A 762 3.82 8.18 -43.13
CA LEU A 762 5.16 8.71 -42.83
C LEU A 762 5.96 7.79 -41.90
N ARG A 763 5.35 7.34 -40.80
CA ARG A 763 5.99 6.43 -39.84
C ARG A 763 6.45 5.12 -40.50
N ARG A 764 5.59 4.52 -41.34
CA ARG A 764 5.96 3.30 -42.11
C ARG A 764 7.06 3.57 -43.14
N THR A 765 7.07 4.76 -43.74
CA THR A 765 8.13 5.17 -44.67
C THR A 765 9.46 5.31 -43.93
N ILE A 766 9.50 5.97 -42.78
CA ILE A 766 10.69 6.09 -41.93
C ILE A 766 11.15 4.72 -41.44
N GLU A 767 10.23 3.86 -40.97
CA GLU A 767 10.55 2.50 -40.55
C GLU A 767 11.20 1.70 -41.69
N ARG A 768 10.63 1.75 -42.90
CA ARG A 768 11.14 1.04 -44.08
C ARG A 768 12.48 1.60 -44.58
N ARG A 769 12.60 2.91 -44.66
CA ARG A 769 13.72 3.60 -45.32
C ARG A 769 14.88 3.91 -44.39
N VAL A 770 14.65 4.06 -43.09
CA VAL A 770 15.66 4.47 -42.10
C VAL A 770 15.85 3.38 -41.05
N GLU A 771 14.81 3.04 -40.27
CA GLU A 771 14.94 2.15 -39.11
C GLU A 771 15.38 0.73 -39.51
N ASN A 772 14.74 0.12 -40.51
CA ASN A 772 15.08 -1.22 -40.97
C ASN A 772 16.52 -1.32 -41.52
N PRO A 773 17.01 -0.40 -42.36
CA PRO A 773 18.42 -0.36 -42.76
C PRO A 773 19.39 -0.12 -41.61
N LEU A 774 19.06 0.75 -40.64
CA LEU A 774 19.90 0.96 -39.46
C LEU A 774 19.99 -0.30 -38.60
N ALA A 775 18.85 -0.95 -38.32
CA ALA A 775 18.80 -2.20 -37.56
C ALA A 775 19.64 -3.30 -38.20
N LYS A 776 19.58 -3.45 -39.53
CA LYS A 776 20.43 -4.42 -40.25
C LYS A 776 21.92 -4.14 -40.06
N ARG A 777 22.36 -2.89 -40.14
CA ARG A 777 23.78 -2.52 -39.98
C ARG A 777 24.28 -2.73 -38.55
N VAL A 778 23.44 -2.44 -37.56
CA VAL A 778 23.73 -2.74 -36.15
C VAL A 778 23.87 -4.25 -35.93
N LEU A 779 22.98 -5.06 -36.52
CA LEU A 779 23.04 -6.53 -36.40
C LEU A 779 24.23 -7.17 -37.15
N LEU A 780 24.65 -6.58 -38.26
CA LEU A 780 25.81 -7.02 -39.03
C LEU A 780 27.15 -6.55 -38.41
N ALA A 781 27.12 -5.85 -37.28
CA ALA A 781 28.28 -5.26 -36.62
C ALA A 781 29.08 -4.29 -37.52
N GLU A 782 28.40 -3.63 -38.46
CA GLU A 782 29.00 -2.60 -39.32
C GLU A 782 29.17 -1.26 -38.58
N VAL A 783 28.47 -1.10 -37.44
CA VAL A 783 28.43 0.10 -36.59
C VAL A 783 28.69 -0.31 -35.14
N GLU A 784 29.55 0.43 -34.44
CA GLU A 784 29.97 0.18 -33.06
C GLU A 784 29.51 1.31 -32.13
N ALA A 785 29.57 1.05 -30.81
CA ALA A 785 29.28 2.06 -29.80
C ALA A 785 30.26 3.24 -29.90
N GLY A 786 29.73 4.46 -30.04
CA GLY A 786 30.47 5.71 -30.24
C GLY A 786 30.39 6.26 -31.67
N ASP A 787 29.81 5.51 -32.61
CA ASP A 787 29.67 5.93 -34.00
C ASP A 787 28.43 6.79 -34.23
N CYS A 788 28.53 7.66 -35.25
CA CYS A 788 27.41 8.41 -35.80
C CYS A 788 27.17 7.97 -37.27
N ILE A 789 25.93 7.78 -37.67
CA ILE A 789 25.57 7.40 -39.05
C ILE A 789 24.95 8.60 -39.76
N ASP A 790 25.48 8.96 -40.92
CA ASP A 790 24.89 10.00 -41.78
C ASP A 790 23.95 9.35 -42.80
N VAL A 791 22.67 9.69 -42.72
CA VAL A 791 21.62 9.24 -43.64
C VAL A 791 21.39 10.31 -44.70
N ASP A 792 21.65 9.97 -45.95
CA ASP A 792 21.50 10.88 -47.10
C ASP A 792 20.79 10.18 -48.27
N VAL A 793 20.48 10.91 -49.34
CA VAL A 793 19.88 10.38 -50.57
C VAL A 793 20.79 10.67 -51.76
N ASP A 794 21.03 9.66 -52.60
CA ASP A 794 21.85 9.80 -53.79
C ASP A 794 21.12 10.45 -54.98
N GLU A 795 21.83 10.67 -56.09
CA GLU A 795 21.28 11.27 -57.32
C GLU A 795 20.15 10.44 -57.97
N HIS A 796 19.96 9.18 -57.54
CA HIS A 796 18.92 8.28 -58.03
C HIS A 796 17.71 8.20 -57.08
N GLY A 797 17.77 8.85 -55.91
CA GLY A 797 16.72 8.82 -54.91
C GLY A 797 16.82 7.65 -53.93
N ASP A 798 17.95 6.94 -53.89
CA ASP A 798 18.18 5.84 -52.97
C ASP A 798 18.87 6.32 -51.68
N PHE A 799 18.42 5.79 -50.53
CA PHE A 799 18.94 6.15 -49.22
C PHE A 799 20.31 5.52 -48.96
N THR A 800 21.29 6.37 -48.66
CA THR A 800 22.67 6.00 -48.34
C THR A 800 22.95 6.22 -46.86
N PHE A 801 23.82 5.39 -46.29
CA PHE A 801 24.15 5.39 -44.87
C PHE A 801 25.66 5.33 -44.73
N THR A 802 26.25 6.40 -44.22
CA THR A 802 27.70 6.54 -44.12
C THR A 802 28.10 6.57 -42.65
N ARG A 803 28.99 5.66 -42.24
CA ARG A 803 29.51 5.60 -40.87
C ARG A 803 30.55 6.70 -40.65
N ARG A 804 30.39 7.47 -39.58
CA ARG A 804 31.35 8.43 -39.04
C ARG A 804 31.90 7.93 -37.70
N PRO A 805 33.15 7.40 -37.66
CA PRO A 805 33.74 6.85 -36.44
C PRO A 805 33.96 7.94 -35.39
N GLY A 806 33.55 7.67 -34.13
CA GLY A 806 33.80 8.56 -32.99
C GLY A 806 33.07 9.91 -33.01
N GLY A 807 31.98 10.01 -33.77
CA GLY A 807 31.21 11.26 -33.96
C GLY A 807 30.04 11.45 -32.99
N ALA A 808 29.79 10.51 -32.08
CA ALA A 808 28.61 10.59 -31.22
C ALA A 808 28.84 11.47 -29.98
N MET A 809 28.12 12.59 -29.92
CA MET A 809 28.07 13.50 -28.76
C MET A 809 26.94 13.03 -27.84
N PHE A 810 27.26 12.27 -26.79
CA PHE A 810 26.26 11.85 -25.81
C PHE A 810 26.23 12.84 -24.64
N GLY A 811 25.18 13.68 -24.58
CA GLY A 811 24.81 14.40 -23.35
C GLY A 811 25.16 15.90 -23.27
N GLU A 812 25.05 16.67 -24.35
CA GLU A 812 24.91 18.13 -24.25
C GLU A 812 23.64 18.57 -24.99
N SER A 813 22.70 19.15 -24.23
CA SER A 813 21.65 20.01 -24.78
C SER A 813 22.31 21.05 -25.69
N ALA A 814 21.88 21.15 -26.94
CA ALA A 814 22.43 22.10 -27.90
C ALA A 814 22.45 23.54 -27.33
N PRO A 815 23.52 24.34 -27.56
CA PRO A 815 23.46 25.76 -27.31
C PRO A 815 22.55 26.43 -28.35
N GLU A 816 21.60 27.24 -27.88
CA GLU A 816 20.82 28.17 -28.68
C GLU A 816 21.75 29.23 -29.32
N ASP A 817 22.26 28.96 -30.52
CA ASP A 817 22.77 30.04 -31.38
C ASP A 817 21.60 30.67 -32.13
N ALA A 818 20.85 31.53 -31.43
CA ALA A 818 19.99 32.53 -32.04
C ALA A 818 20.78 33.85 -32.12
N GLU A 819 21.38 34.12 -33.29
CA GLU A 819 21.75 35.48 -33.68
C GLU A 819 20.48 36.34 -33.70
N VAL A 820 20.26 37.09 -32.63
CA VAL A 820 19.31 38.21 -32.60
C VAL A 820 19.89 39.29 -33.51
N ALA A 821 19.41 39.31 -34.75
CA ALA A 821 19.59 40.44 -35.64
C ALA A 821 18.90 41.68 -35.02
N GLU A 822 19.71 42.60 -34.51
CA GLU A 822 19.33 43.99 -34.32
C GLU A 822 18.75 44.56 -35.62
N ALA A 823 17.44 44.78 -35.65
CA ALA A 823 16.80 45.70 -36.57
C ALA A 823 16.07 46.78 -35.77
N ALA A 824 16.53 48.01 -35.97
CA ALA A 824 16.12 49.21 -35.28
C ALA A 824 14.70 49.69 -35.66
N VAL A 825 14.10 50.38 -34.67
CA VAL A 825 12.90 51.26 -34.67
C VAL A 825 11.57 50.58 -34.40
#